data_AF-A0A815T9D4-F1
#
_entry.id   AF-A0A815T9D4-F1
#
_cell.length_a   1.000
_cell.length_b   1.000
_cell.length_c   1.000
_cell.angle_alpha   90.00
_cell.angle_beta   90.00
_cell.angle_gamma   90.00
#
_symmetry.space_group_name_H-M   'P 1'
#
loop_
_entity.id
_entity.type
_entity.pdbx_description
1 polymer ?
#
loop_
_entity_poly.entity_id
_entity_poly.type
_entity_poly.pdbx_seq_one_letter_code
_entity_poly.pdbx_strand_id
1 'polypeptide(L)'
;MIMQINKYLIICSCVVFILLGHVNCRKFKKILKHKGDGNEDNEHSKFRRVDYPNGDHYEGYFRNKKKNGNGTLILDNGTKYVGQFKDGYFHGKGTMLWASGERYEGIFKQGEKTEDGVYYFPHGTKYVGTFKGDLFNGQGVMTWKNGDRHEGAFVNGRRTGSATYTFANGRKYVGEFKEGKFNGNGVQSWPNGDRYEGIFKGGEKTEDGVYFFLDGTTYVGTFKGDMFNGQGIMIWKAGDWYNGTFVNGERTGNGTYTFADGGKYVGEVNNGQFHGQGVQTWPSGDRYEGTFVNGEITGNGTSTFADGGKYVGEVKNGKSNGKGVRTWPNGDRFEGIFKNGEITDDGVYYFLDGTKYVGAYKNGLFDGQGIMTWANGDRYEGSFVDGRRTGNGTYIFSNGQRYVGEFKNGQFNGRGVQTWPNGERYDGVFMNGEKTKNGVYYFPNGAEYIGPYKNGRFDGQGVLTWTSGDRYEGTFLNGERSGSGTYTFSSGEKYVGEFKNGQFHGEGVQTWPNGDRYEGTFVNGKRAGNVVSTFGNGDAKTLNLISSLFSTSAPLQTSSRSSNDRSILDEIADKLRHAKRVLAITGAGISADSGLPTYRGIGGLYSDGKETDDGMAIEYALSGQTMRSRPDICWKYIHQIESACRAAKPNAAHETLVACESKFPHFAVLTQNIDGLHRVAGSKNLIEIHGNIQQLFCTSCGHDIYVNSFEGMKIPPKCQRCGSLVRPRVVLFGEMLPIQAMKQLHEFMSKGLDAVISIGTTSVFPYIAGPVVNAARNNAVTIEINPGETEVSDVVRYRLRERAAIVLPELFKRLS
;
A
#
# COMPACT_ATOMS: atom_id res chain seq x y z
N MET A 1 -15.95 12.18 11.67
CA MET A 1 -16.33 12.24 13.10
C MET A 1 -16.24 13.67 13.69
N ILE A 2 -16.41 14.72 12.85
CA ILE A 2 -16.46 16.13 13.29
C ILE A 2 -17.89 16.52 13.74
N MET A 3 -18.90 15.69 13.47
CA MET A 3 -20.30 15.93 13.84
C MET A 3 -20.69 15.53 15.27
N GLN A 4 -19.89 14.76 16.00
CA GLN A 4 -20.23 14.33 17.37
C GLN A 4 -19.66 15.24 18.46
N ILE A 5 -18.65 16.06 18.15
CA ILE A 5 -18.08 17.07 19.07
C ILE A 5 -19.04 18.26 19.23
N ASN A 6 -19.91 18.51 18.24
CA ASN A 6 -20.93 19.56 18.32
C ASN A 6 -22.02 19.31 19.38
N LYS A 7 -22.18 18.10 19.94
CA LYS A 7 -23.19 17.87 20.99
C LYS A 7 -22.79 18.36 22.38
N TYR A 8 -21.49 18.48 22.68
CA TYR A 8 -21.01 19.03 23.95
C TYR A 8 -20.68 20.53 23.86
N LEU A 9 -20.45 21.07 22.65
CA LEU A 9 -20.25 22.51 22.44
C LEU A 9 -21.55 23.34 22.34
N ILE A 10 -22.72 22.69 22.17
CA ILE A 10 -24.01 23.39 21.93
C ILE A 10 -24.86 23.58 23.20
N ILE A 11 -24.40 23.17 24.38
CA ILE A 11 -25.12 23.41 25.67
C ILE A 11 -24.57 24.64 26.43
N CYS A 12 -23.54 25.33 25.93
CA CYS A 12 -23.00 26.56 26.54
C CYS A 12 -23.06 27.78 25.60
N SER A 13 -24.20 28.03 24.95
CA SER A 13 -24.42 29.26 24.15
C SER A 13 -25.78 29.92 24.37
N CYS A 14 -26.37 29.75 25.55
CA CYS A 14 -27.60 30.46 25.95
C CYS A 14 -27.52 31.09 27.35
N VAL A 15 -26.43 31.78 27.71
CA VAL A 15 -26.44 32.90 28.68
C VAL A 15 -25.30 33.88 28.37
N VAL A 16 -25.26 34.45 27.16
CA VAL A 16 -24.46 35.68 26.90
C VAL A 16 -25.25 36.58 25.96
N PHE A 17 -26.27 37.24 26.51
CA PHE A 17 -26.76 38.52 26.03
C PHE A 17 -27.40 39.20 27.23
N ILE A 18 -26.72 40.23 27.76
CA ILE A 18 -27.25 41.46 28.35
C ILE A 18 -26.05 42.24 28.94
N LEU A 19 -25.86 43.46 28.43
CA LEU A 19 -25.08 44.60 28.95
C LEU A 19 -23.57 44.69 28.62
N LEU A 20 -23.26 44.92 27.34
CA LEU A 20 -22.34 46.01 26.99
C LEU A 20 -23.17 47.28 26.78
N GLY A 21 -23.43 47.98 27.88
CA GLY A 21 -24.01 49.32 27.89
C GLY A 21 -23.03 50.27 28.57
N HIS A 22 -22.62 51.30 27.85
CA HIS A 22 -21.78 52.39 28.34
C HIS A 22 -22.15 52.84 29.77
N VAL A 23 -21.24 52.65 30.73
CA VAL A 23 -21.28 53.41 31.99
C VAL A 23 -20.73 54.80 31.69
N ASN A 24 -21.64 55.63 31.19
CA ASN A 24 -21.45 57.06 31.02
C ASN A 24 -21.47 57.67 32.43
N CYS A 25 -20.30 58.05 32.93
CA CYS A 25 -20.15 58.77 34.19
C CYS A 25 -20.66 60.21 34.00
N ARG A 26 -21.99 60.42 34.03
CA ARG A 26 -22.61 61.77 34.02
C ARG A 26 -23.99 61.78 34.69
N LYS A 27 -24.08 62.61 35.73
CA LYS A 27 -25.26 63.29 36.30
C LYS A 27 -26.24 62.48 37.16
N PHE A 28 -26.15 62.71 38.47
CA PHE A 28 -27.29 63.19 39.25
C PHE A 28 -26.90 64.45 40.04
N LYS A 29 -27.05 65.61 39.39
CA LYS A 29 -27.49 66.86 40.01
C LYS A 29 -28.90 67.08 39.47
N LYS A 30 -29.93 66.79 40.25
CA LYS A 30 -31.26 67.39 40.08
C LYS A 30 -31.86 67.61 41.46
N ILE A 31 -31.73 68.87 41.88
CA ILE A 31 -32.53 69.52 42.89
C ILE A 31 -33.98 69.44 42.42
N LEU A 32 -34.82 68.68 43.13
CA LEU A 32 -36.27 68.84 43.05
C LEU A 32 -36.68 69.86 44.10
N LYS A 33 -37.13 71.01 43.60
CA LYS A 33 -37.93 71.99 44.33
C LYS A 33 -39.21 71.29 44.80
N HIS A 34 -39.39 71.14 46.12
CA HIS A 34 -40.71 71.05 46.71
C HIS A 34 -41.18 72.47 47.04
N LYS A 35 -42.25 72.91 46.38
CA LYS A 35 -43.16 73.95 46.90
C LYS A 35 -44.09 73.27 47.91
N GLY A 36 -44.34 73.97 49.02
CA GLY A 36 -45.14 73.48 50.14
C GLY A 36 -46.64 73.43 49.85
N ASP A 37 -47.35 72.73 50.74
CA ASP A 37 -48.32 73.34 51.67
C ASP A 37 -48.71 72.32 52.75
N GLY A 38 -49.02 72.79 53.96
CA GLY A 38 -49.71 72.02 55.01
C GLY A 38 -49.05 72.04 56.40
N ASN A 39 -49.48 72.97 57.24
CA ASN A 39 -49.17 73.10 58.68
C ASN A 39 -49.44 71.82 59.49
N GLU A 40 -48.60 71.53 60.49
CA GLU A 40 -48.99 71.47 61.93
C GLU A 40 -47.80 71.11 62.85
N ASP A 41 -47.71 71.85 63.95
CA ASP A 41 -46.93 71.70 65.19
C ASP A 41 -45.39 71.89 65.21
N ASN A 42 -45.04 73.17 65.41
CA ASN A 42 -43.74 73.69 65.84
C ASN A 42 -43.47 73.40 67.34
N GLU A 43 -42.69 72.35 67.61
CA GLU A 43 -41.67 72.40 68.66
C GLU A 43 -40.31 72.48 67.96
N HIS A 44 -39.69 73.67 67.97
CA HIS A 44 -38.42 73.92 67.29
C HIS A 44 -37.35 72.95 67.76
N SER A 45 -36.69 72.28 66.81
CA SER A 45 -35.53 71.44 67.10
C SER A 45 -34.43 72.27 67.77
N LYS A 46 -34.15 72.03 69.04
CA LYS A 46 -33.10 72.77 69.79
C LYS A 46 -31.82 71.95 69.79
N PHE A 47 -30.71 72.58 69.37
CA PHE A 47 -29.38 72.01 69.52
C PHE A 47 -28.95 72.10 70.99
N ARG A 48 -28.45 71.01 71.57
CA ARG A 48 -27.99 70.95 72.96
C ARG A 48 -26.82 69.98 73.09
N ARG A 49 -25.98 70.28 74.08
CA ARG A 49 -24.97 69.37 74.63
C ARG A 49 -25.46 68.86 75.97
N VAL A 50 -25.48 67.55 76.16
CA VAL A 50 -25.99 66.86 77.35
C VAL A 50 -24.99 65.79 77.76
N ASP A 51 -24.41 65.97 78.94
CA ASP A 51 -23.66 64.96 79.67
C ASP A 51 -24.64 64.19 80.57
N TYR A 52 -24.69 62.87 80.41
CA TYR A 52 -25.58 62.02 81.18
C TYR A 52 -24.84 61.44 82.40
N PRO A 53 -25.55 61.16 83.52
CA PRO A 53 -24.93 60.62 84.74
C PRO A 53 -24.24 59.26 84.55
N ASN A 54 -24.62 58.50 83.53
CA ASN A 54 -24.00 57.23 83.18
C ASN A 54 -22.66 57.38 82.43
N GLY A 55 -22.20 58.62 82.18
CA GLY A 55 -20.96 58.89 81.45
C GLY A 55 -21.16 59.07 79.94
N ASP A 56 -22.38 58.90 79.42
CA ASP A 56 -22.66 59.18 78.00
C ASP A 56 -22.66 60.68 77.73
N HIS A 57 -22.24 61.05 76.52
CA HIS A 57 -22.19 62.41 76.04
C HIS A 57 -22.96 62.55 74.73
N TYR A 58 -23.98 63.41 74.68
CA TYR A 58 -24.69 63.73 73.43
C TYR A 58 -24.60 65.20 73.08
N GLU A 59 -24.30 65.48 71.81
CA GLU A 59 -24.32 66.82 71.24
C GLU A 59 -25.12 66.80 69.93
N GLY A 60 -26.27 67.47 69.89
CA GLY A 60 -27.13 67.46 68.70
C GLY A 60 -28.52 68.04 68.92
N TYR A 61 -29.38 67.86 67.93
CA TYR A 61 -30.75 68.35 67.96
C TYR A 61 -31.68 67.46 68.82
N PHE A 62 -32.67 68.09 69.46
CA PHE A 62 -33.75 67.44 70.20
C PHE A 62 -35.11 67.90 69.68
N ARG A 63 -36.08 66.99 69.64
CA ARG A 63 -37.52 67.26 69.45
C ARG A 63 -38.30 66.48 70.50
N ASN A 64 -39.24 67.11 71.21
CA ASN A 64 -40.04 66.47 72.27
C ASN A 64 -39.17 65.75 73.33
N LYS A 65 -38.09 66.39 73.79
CA LYS A 65 -37.08 65.85 74.74
C LYS A 65 -36.34 64.58 74.28
N LYS A 66 -36.51 64.14 73.03
CA LYS A 66 -35.79 63.00 72.43
C LYS A 66 -34.75 63.48 71.41
N LYS A 67 -33.64 62.74 71.29
CA LYS A 67 -32.61 62.96 70.27
C LYS A 67 -33.27 62.88 68.88
N ASN A 68 -33.17 63.92 68.07
CA ASN A 68 -33.85 64.00 66.77
C ASN A 68 -33.08 64.94 65.84
N GLY A 69 -32.86 64.58 64.57
CA GLY A 69 -31.98 65.32 63.66
C GLY A 69 -30.51 64.91 63.77
N ASN A 70 -29.57 65.73 63.30
CA ASN A 70 -28.14 65.40 63.35
C ASN A 70 -27.57 65.52 64.77
N GLY A 71 -26.71 64.60 65.16
CA GLY A 71 -26.01 64.65 66.45
C GLY A 71 -24.85 63.68 66.55
N THR A 72 -24.09 63.84 67.63
CA THR A 72 -22.99 62.98 68.04
C THR A 72 -23.31 62.42 69.42
N LEU A 73 -23.29 61.08 69.57
CA LEU A 73 -23.40 60.38 70.85
C LEU A 73 -22.06 59.66 71.11
N ILE A 74 -21.46 59.86 72.26
CA ILE A 74 -20.31 59.11 72.75
C ILE A 74 -20.78 58.40 74.01
N LEU A 75 -20.65 57.08 74.06
CA LEU A 75 -20.98 56.27 75.23
C LEU A 75 -19.81 56.25 76.20
N ASP A 76 -20.08 55.93 77.47
CA ASP A 76 -19.06 55.80 78.54
C ASP A 76 -17.87 54.90 78.14
N ASN A 77 -18.14 53.84 77.37
CA ASN A 77 -17.18 52.85 76.92
C ASN A 77 -16.32 53.35 75.73
N GLY A 78 -16.57 54.57 75.23
CA GLY A 78 -15.84 55.17 74.11
C GLY A 78 -16.47 54.93 72.73
N THR A 79 -17.57 54.17 72.63
CA THR A 79 -18.31 53.98 71.38
C THR A 79 -18.95 55.30 70.95
N LYS A 80 -18.78 55.68 69.69
CA LYS A 80 -19.21 56.97 69.14
C LYS A 80 -20.12 56.78 67.93
N TYR A 81 -21.32 57.36 67.98
CA TYR A 81 -22.20 57.53 66.83
C TYR A 81 -22.22 58.99 66.37
N VAL A 82 -22.10 59.24 65.08
CA VAL A 82 -22.27 60.56 64.45
C VAL A 82 -23.26 60.40 63.31
N GLY A 83 -24.42 61.04 63.38
CA GLY A 83 -25.42 60.89 62.33
C GLY A 83 -26.78 61.42 62.69
N GLN A 84 -27.77 60.98 61.93
CA GLN A 84 -29.16 61.34 62.13
C GLN A 84 -29.81 60.52 63.26
N PHE A 85 -30.74 61.13 63.98
CA PHE A 85 -31.56 60.54 65.02
C PHE A 85 -33.05 60.77 64.71
N LYS A 86 -33.90 59.80 65.05
CA LYS A 86 -35.35 59.96 65.04
C LYS A 86 -35.93 59.30 66.28
N ASP A 87 -36.63 60.09 67.08
CA ASP A 87 -37.30 59.66 68.32
C ASP A 87 -36.40 58.90 69.31
N GLY A 88 -35.13 59.31 69.40
CA GLY A 88 -34.13 58.71 70.29
C GLY A 88 -33.28 57.62 69.64
N TYR A 89 -33.67 57.07 68.50
CA TYR A 89 -32.95 56.00 67.81
C TYR A 89 -32.02 56.55 66.72
N PHE A 90 -30.93 55.83 66.43
CA PHE A 90 -30.14 56.05 65.22
C PHE A 90 -31.05 55.89 63.99
N HIS A 91 -31.00 56.85 63.09
CA HIS A 91 -31.86 56.89 61.92
C HIS A 91 -31.13 57.52 60.74
N GLY A 92 -31.53 57.22 59.50
CA GLY A 92 -30.94 57.83 58.31
C GLY A 92 -29.44 57.58 58.19
N LYS A 93 -28.68 58.51 57.62
CA LYS A 93 -27.23 58.33 57.44
C LYS A 93 -26.48 58.54 58.77
N GLY A 94 -25.59 57.62 59.10
CA GLY A 94 -24.74 57.73 60.28
C GLY A 94 -23.46 56.91 60.21
N THR A 95 -22.51 57.28 61.06
CA THR A 95 -21.25 56.60 61.31
C THR A 95 -21.21 56.13 62.76
N MET A 96 -21.03 54.83 62.97
CA MET A 96 -20.76 54.23 64.27
C MET A 96 -19.29 53.84 64.34
N LEU A 97 -18.60 54.21 65.41
CA LEU A 97 -17.23 53.82 65.74
C LEU A 97 -17.25 53.15 67.12
N TRP A 98 -17.03 51.85 67.18
CA TRP A 98 -17.01 51.11 68.44
C TRP A 98 -15.67 51.27 69.15
N ALA A 99 -15.67 51.16 70.47
CA ALA A 99 -14.46 51.14 71.28
C ALA A 99 -13.49 50.01 70.90
N SER A 100 -14.00 48.92 70.30
CA SER A 100 -13.24 47.81 69.72
C SER A 100 -12.40 48.21 68.49
N GLY A 101 -12.61 49.41 67.94
CA GLY A 101 -11.99 49.88 66.70
C GLY A 101 -12.78 49.53 65.44
N GLU A 102 -13.94 48.87 65.56
CA GLU A 102 -14.86 48.65 64.44
C GLU A 102 -15.49 49.97 64.01
N ARG A 103 -15.81 50.10 62.72
CA ARG A 103 -16.49 51.28 62.20
C ARG A 103 -17.55 50.89 61.17
N TYR A 104 -18.74 51.43 61.27
CA TYR A 104 -19.81 51.30 60.29
C TYR A 104 -20.22 52.67 59.78
N GLU A 105 -20.41 52.79 58.48
CA GLU A 105 -20.91 53.99 57.80
C GLU A 105 -22.08 53.57 56.90
N GLY A 106 -23.31 54.00 57.19
CA GLY A 106 -24.46 53.54 56.41
C GLY A 106 -25.80 54.08 56.89
N ILE A 107 -26.88 53.39 56.52
CA ILE A 107 -28.26 53.76 56.85
C ILE A 107 -28.71 53.02 58.11
N PHE A 108 -29.31 53.77 59.04
CA PHE A 108 -29.96 53.24 60.24
C PHE A 108 -31.48 53.41 60.16
N LYS A 109 -32.23 52.42 60.64
CA LYS A 109 -33.68 52.52 60.84
C LYS A 109 -34.04 51.92 62.19
N GLN A 110 -34.57 52.75 63.08
CA GLN A 110 -34.91 52.35 64.46
C GLN A 110 -33.73 51.74 65.23
N GLY A 111 -32.52 52.26 65.03
CA GLY A 111 -31.31 51.77 65.69
C GLY A 111 -30.59 50.62 64.96
N GLU A 112 -31.24 49.96 64.01
CA GLU A 112 -30.66 48.86 63.24
C GLU A 112 -30.00 49.34 61.95
N LYS A 113 -28.89 48.69 61.56
CA LYS A 113 -28.25 48.89 60.25
C LYS A 113 -29.16 48.30 59.17
N THR A 114 -29.39 49.05 58.10
CA THR A 114 -30.23 48.64 56.99
C THR A 114 -29.66 49.17 55.68
N GLU A 115 -30.11 48.63 54.54
CA GLU A 115 -29.72 49.11 53.21
C GLU A 115 -28.19 49.14 53.04
N ASP A 116 -27.67 50.02 52.19
CA ASP A 116 -26.25 50.11 51.89
C ASP A 116 -25.42 50.70 53.04
N GLY A 117 -24.29 50.06 53.32
CA GLY A 117 -23.31 50.57 54.27
C GLY A 117 -21.92 49.98 54.04
N VAL A 118 -20.96 50.50 54.81
CA VAL A 118 -19.58 50.07 54.84
C VAL A 118 -19.21 49.71 56.26
N TYR A 119 -18.75 48.49 56.50
CA TYR A 119 -18.25 48.02 57.78
C TYR A 119 -16.75 47.77 57.71
N TYR A 120 -16.01 48.33 58.65
CA TYR A 120 -14.57 48.16 58.84
C TYR A 120 -14.37 47.36 60.13
N PHE A 121 -13.71 46.21 60.02
CA PHE A 121 -13.34 45.38 61.16
C PHE A 121 -11.98 45.82 61.74
N PRO A 122 -11.64 45.46 63.01
CA PRO A 122 -10.47 46.01 63.73
C PRO A 122 -9.10 45.67 63.13
N HIS A 123 -9.06 44.81 62.11
CA HIS A 123 -7.83 44.28 61.52
C HIS A 123 -7.82 44.34 59.98
N GLY A 124 -8.49 45.33 59.40
CA GLY A 124 -8.40 45.64 57.97
C GLY A 124 -9.32 44.84 57.05
N THR A 125 -10.12 43.92 57.58
CA THR A 125 -11.25 43.34 56.82
C THR A 125 -12.32 44.42 56.64
N LYS A 126 -12.97 44.45 55.48
CA LYS A 126 -13.97 45.45 55.12
C LYS A 126 -15.13 44.80 54.37
N TYR A 127 -16.36 45.16 54.72
CA TYR A 127 -17.56 44.85 53.93
C TYR A 127 -18.18 46.13 53.38
N VAL A 128 -18.61 46.11 52.12
CA VAL A 128 -19.36 47.18 51.47
C VAL A 128 -20.60 46.54 50.86
N GLY A 129 -21.80 46.88 51.31
CA GLY A 129 -23.01 46.30 50.75
C GLY A 129 -24.21 46.47 51.64
N THR A 130 -25.18 45.58 51.44
CA THR A 130 -26.50 45.66 52.08
C THR A 130 -26.54 44.96 53.44
N PHE A 131 -27.30 45.54 54.38
CA PHE A 131 -27.46 45.08 55.76
C PHE A 131 -28.92 44.81 56.12
N LYS A 132 -29.14 43.83 56.99
CA LYS A 132 -30.39 43.62 57.73
C LYS A 132 -30.04 43.39 59.20
N GLY A 133 -30.10 44.44 60.01
CA GLY A 133 -29.54 44.44 61.35
C GLY A 133 -28.02 44.26 61.30
N ASP A 134 -27.45 43.45 62.19
CA ASP A 134 -26.01 43.18 62.21
C ASP A 134 -25.54 42.17 61.16
N LEU A 135 -26.44 41.65 60.31
CA LEU A 135 -26.13 40.64 59.30
C LEU A 135 -25.96 41.27 57.91
N PHE A 136 -24.92 40.81 57.20
CA PHE A 136 -24.78 41.07 55.76
C PHE A 136 -25.88 40.33 55.00
N ASN A 137 -26.67 41.08 54.23
CA ASN A 137 -27.84 40.51 53.56
C ASN A 137 -28.15 41.28 52.27
N GLY A 138 -28.11 40.59 51.13
CA GLY A 138 -28.21 41.16 49.78
C GLY A 138 -26.84 41.21 49.08
N GLN A 139 -26.64 42.12 48.13
CA GLN A 139 -25.37 42.24 47.39
C GLN A 139 -24.32 42.99 48.22
N GLY A 140 -23.07 42.52 48.14
CA GLY A 140 -21.96 43.18 48.80
C GLY A 140 -20.58 42.69 48.35
N VAL A 141 -19.56 43.43 48.80
CA VAL A 141 -18.15 43.17 48.60
C VAL A 141 -17.48 43.00 49.95
N MET A 142 -16.94 41.82 50.24
CA MET A 142 -16.10 41.55 51.40
C MET A 142 -14.64 41.50 50.95
N THR A 143 -13.78 42.28 51.57
CA THR A 143 -12.32 42.23 51.39
C THR A 143 -11.69 41.84 52.72
N TRP A 144 -11.00 40.70 52.76
CA TRP A 144 -10.31 40.21 53.96
C TRP A 144 -8.92 40.81 54.10
N LYS A 145 -8.38 40.78 55.33
CA LYS A 145 -7.02 41.25 55.64
C LYS A 145 -5.94 40.62 54.77
N ASN A 146 -6.09 39.35 54.40
CA ASN A 146 -5.14 38.62 53.58
C ASN A 146 -5.14 39.10 52.11
N GLY A 147 -6.08 39.95 51.70
CA GLY A 147 -6.24 40.42 50.33
C GLY A 147 -7.29 39.66 49.52
N ASP A 148 -7.88 38.58 50.08
CA ASP A 148 -9.01 37.91 49.44
C ASP A 148 -10.20 38.87 49.30
N ARG A 149 -10.98 38.69 48.25
CA ARG A 149 -12.13 39.53 47.94
C ARG A 149 -13.29 38.69 47.42
N HIS A 150 -14.48 38.87 47.97
CA HIS A 150 -15.73 38.28 47.49
C HIS A 150 -16.68 39.41 47.07
N GLU A 151 -17.31 39.26 45.91
CA GLU A 151 -18.28 40.20 45.36
C GLU A 151 -19.50 39.40 44.90
N GLY A 152 -20.62 39.54 45.62
CA GLY A 152 -21.85 38.80 45.35
C GLY A 152 -22.84 38.83 46.50
N ALA A 153 -23.74 37.85 46.53
CA ALA A 153 -24.85 37.82 47.47
C ALA A 153 -24.47 37.21 48.84
N PHE A 154 -25.05 37.79 49.88
CA PHE A 154 -25.00 37.34 51.26
C PHE A 154 -26.42 37.08 51.76
N VAL A 155 -26.61 36.00 52.52
CA VAL A 155 -27.83 35.76 53.30
C VAL A 155 -27.41 35.38 54.72
N ASN A 156 -27.89 36.14 55.70
CA ASN A 156 -27.54 35.97 57.11
C ASN A 156 -26.01 35.89 57.35
N GLY A 157 -25.24 36.75 56.69
CA GLY A 157 -23.79 36.79 56.78
C GLY A 157 -23.05 35.70 55.98
N ARG A 158 -23.74 34.73 55.38
CA ARG A 158 -23.13 33.66 54.58
C ARG A 158 -23.14 34.01 53.09
N ARG A 159 -22.00 33.80 52.42
CA ARG A 159 -21.87 33.94 50.96
C ARG A 159 -22.77 32.91 50.26
N THR A 160 -23.58 33.34 49.31
CA THR A 160 -24.55 32.49 48.60
C THR A 160 -24.78 32.98 47.16
N GLY A 161 -25.33 32.12 46.31
CA GLY A 161 -25.68 32.48 44.92
C GLY A 161 -24.45 32.74 44.05
N SER A 162 -24.68 33.32 42.86
CA SER A 162 -23.60 33.61 41.92
C SER A 162 -22.75 34.79 42.39
N ALA A 163 -21.43 34.59 42.45
CA ALA A 163 -20.50 35.58 42.93
C ALA A 163 -19.10 35.42 42.32
N THR A 164 -18.28 36.46 42.47
CA THR A 164 -16.86 36.45 42.17
C THR A 164 -16.05 36.38 43.45
N TYR A 165 -15.09 35.46 43.53
CA TYR A 165 -14.08 35.41 44.58
C TYR A 165 -12.68 35.53 43.98
N THR A 166 -11.96 36.58 44.36
CA THR A 166 -10.56 36.81 44.00
C THR A 166 -9.71 36.46 45.22
N PHE A 167 -8.81 35.51 45.05
CA PHE A 167 -7.81 35.14 46.05
C PHE A 167 -6.68 36.17 46.06
N ALA A 168 -6.03 36.33 47.21
CA ALA A 168 -4.89 37.23 47.39
C ALA A 168 -3.72 36.92 46.42
N ASN A 169 -3.56 35.67 46.02
CA ASN A 169 -2.58 35.23 45.03
C ASN A 169 -2.98 35.49 43.57
N GLY A 170 -4.12 36.16 43.33
CA GLY A 170 -4.64 36.48 42.01
C GLY A 170 -5.49 35.38 41.35
N ARG A 171 -5.61 34.17 41.95
CA ARG A 171 -6.59 33.17 41.50
C ARG A 171 -7.99 33.76 41.59
N LYS A 172 -8.87 33.42 40.66
CA LYS A 172 -10.25 33.91 40.65
C LYS A 172 -11.21 32.73 40.50
N TYR A 173 -12.35 32.80 41.18
CA TYR A 173 -13.50 31.92 41.00
C TYR A 173 -14.72 32.78 40.66
N VAL A 174 -15.48 32.39 39.65
CA VAL A 174 -16.75 33.01 39.28
C VAL A 174 -17.76 31.88 39.15
N GLY A 175 -18.76 31.83 40.03
CA GLY A 175 -19.71 30.73 40.05
C GLY A 175 -20.63 30.77 41.26
N GLU A 176 -21.35 29.69 41.49
CA GLU A 176 -22.31 29.64 42.60
C GLU A 176 -21.61 29.36 43.94
N PHE A 177 -22.22 29.88 44.99
CA PHE A 177 -21.87 29.63 46.38
C PHE A 177 -23.06 29.02 47.11
N LYS A 178 -22.78 27.99 47.91
CA LYS A 178 -23.74 27.41 48.85
C LYS A 178 -23.07 27.27 50.21
N GLU A 179 -23.70 27.86 51.23
CA GLU A 179 -23.17 27.89 52.61
C GLU A 179 -21.71 28.36 52.70
N GLY A 180 -21.35 29.36 51.90
CA GLY A 180 -20.00 29.89 51.89
C GLY A 180 -18.94 29.07 51.15
N LYS A 181 -19.29 27.96 50.49
CA LYS A 181 -18.37 27.15 49.68
C LYS A 181 -18.69 27.25 48.19
N PHE A 182 -17.69 27.05 47.33
CA PHE A 182 -17.91 26.92 45.89
C PHE A 182 -18.80 25.71 45.62
N ASN A 183 -19.83 25.91 44.82
CA ASN A 183 -20.82 24.89 44.53
C ASN A 183 -21.38 25.11 43.12
N GLY A 184 -21.97 24.08 42.53
CA GLY A 184 -22.61 24.18 41.22
C GLY A 184 -21.61 24.48 40.11
N ASN A 185 -22.08 25.13 39.04
CA ASN A 185 -21.21 25.50 37.92
C ASN A 185 -20.32 26.70 38.29
N GLY A 186 -19.04 26.61 37.96
CA GLY A 186 -18.09 27.68 38.20
C GLY A 186 -16.90 27.68 37.24
N VAL A 187 -16.31 28.86 37.11
CA VAL A 187 -15.08 29.11 36.37
C VAL A 187 -14.01 29.51 37.36
N GLN A 188 -12.92 28.76 37.39
CA GLN A 188 -11.72 29.09 38.16
C GLN A 188 -10.58 29.44 37.21
N SER A 189 -9.96 30.60 37.38
CA SER A 189 -8.83 31.05 36.54
C SER A 189 -7.62 31.38 37.41
N TRP A 190 -6.43 31.10 36.90
CA TRP A 190 -5.16 31.36 37.57
C TRP A 190 -4.40 32.50 36.88
N PRO A 191 -3.53 33.23 37.62
CA PRO A 191 -2.73 34.32 37.03
C PRO A 191 -1.81 33.88 35.89
N ASN A 192 -1.40 32.61 35.88
CA ASN A 192 -0.59 32.04 34.80
C ASN A 192 -1.38 31.91 33.49
N GLY A 193 -2.71 32.06 33.49
CA GLY A 193 -3.56 31.89 32.31
C GLY A 193 -4.34 30.57 32.27
N ASP A 194 -4.05 29.62 33.16
CA ASP A 194 -4.84 28.39 33.26
C ASP A 194 -6.29 28.71 33.65
N ARG A 195 -7.21 27.85 33.22
CA ARG A 195 -8.64 28.00 33.52
C ARG A 195 -9.33 26.65 33.62
N TYR A 196 -10.16 26.48 34.64
CA TYR A 196 -11.08 25.36 34.81
C TYR A 196 -12.52 25.86 34.71
N GLU A 197 -13.36 25.15 34.00
CA GLU A 197 -14.80 25.39 33.89
C GLU A 197 -15.52 24.08 34.19
N GLY A 198 -16.36 24.02 35.22
CA GLY A 198 -17.07 22.79 35.56
C GLY A 198 -17.78 22.83 36.89
N ILE A 199 -18.13 21.65 37.39
CA ILE A 199 -18.92 21.48 38.60
C ILE A 199 -18.03 21.52 39.84
N PHE A 200 -18.49 22.23 40.87
CA PHE A 200 -17.91 22.27 42.21
C PHE A 200 -18.90 21.70 43.23
N LYS A 201 -18.40 20.92 44.18
CA LYS A 201 -19.18 20.44 45.33
C LYS A 201 -18.37 20.61 46.60
N GLY A 202 -18.86 21.47 47.49
CA GLY A 202 -18.20 21.72 48.78
C GLY A 202 -16.79 22.33 48.67
N GLY A 203 -16.49 23.04 47.57
CA GLY A 203 -15.17 23.65 47.33
C GLY A 203 -14.26 22.85 46.39
N GLU A 204 -14.57 21.58 46.11
CA GLU A 204 -13.76 20.71 45.25
C GLU A 204 -14.36 20.62 43.85
N LYS A 205 -13.50 20.46 42.83
CA LYS A 205 -13.93 20.15 41.46
C LYS A 205 -14.38 18.70 41.41
N THR A 206 -15.54 18.44 40.82
CA THR A 206 -16.13 17.10 40.75
C THR A 206 -16.86 16.92 39.44
N GLU A 207 -17.08 15.67 39.02
CA GLU A 207 -17.88 15.36 37.82
C GLU A 207 -17.25 15.97 36.56
N ASP A 208 -18.04 16.29 35.54
CA ASP A 208 -17.56 16.79 34.25
C ASP A 208 -17.05 18.23 34.34
N GLY A 209 -15.93 18.48 33.67
CA GLY A 209 -15.35 19.81 33.53
C GLY A 209 -14.37 19.90 32.36
N VAL A 210 -13.93 21.13 32.11
CA VAL A 210 -12.93 21.46 31.09
C VAL A 210 -11.79 22.22 31.76
N TYR A 211 -10.55 21.76 31.57
CA TYR A 211 -9.35 22.45 31.98
C TYR A 211 -8.57 22.93 30.76
N PHE A 212 -8.33 24.22 30.69
CA PHE A 212 -7.51 24.90 29.69
C PHE A 212 -6.16 25.22 30.32
N PHE A 213 -5.10 24.66 29.75
CA PHE A 213 -3.72 24.93 30.14
C PHE A 213 -3.18 26.14 29.37
N LEU A 214 -2.26 26.88 30.00
CA LEU A 214 -1.55 28.02 29.40
C LEU A 214 -0.86 27.68 28.06
N ASP A 215 -0.34 26.46 27.92
CA ASP A 215 0.36 26.04 26.71
C ASP A 215 -0.57 25.83 25.51
N GLY A 216 -1.89 25.81 25.72
CA GLY A 216 -2.92 25.54 24.71
C GLY A 216 -3.49 24.12 24.78
N THR A 217 -2.98 23.27 25.67
CA THR A 217 -3.53 21.94 25.95
C THR A 217 -4.91 22.08 26.62
N THR A 218 -5.83 21.18 26.33
CA THR A 218 -7.18 21.15 26.92
C THR A 218 -7.52 19.74 27.39
N TYR A 219 -8.04 19.61 28.61
CA TYR A 219 -8.66 18.39 29.11
C TYR A 219 -10.17 18.59 29.23
N VAL A 220 -10.95 17.62 28.75
CA VAL A 220 -12.42 17.57 28.89
C VAL A 220 -12.77 16.22 29.52
N GLY A 221 -13.33 16.19 30.72
CA GLY A 221 -13.66 14.92 31.36
C GLY A 221 -13.97 15.06 32.84
N THR A 222 -13.90 13.94 33.54
CA THR A 222 -14.30 13.86 34.94
C THR A 222 -13.17 14.22 35.91
N PHE A 223 -13.53 14.92 36.99
CA PHE A 223 -12.62 15.38 38.04
C PHE A 223 -12.93 14.77 39.40
N LYS A 224 -11.87 14.55 40.18
CA LYS A 224 -11.93 14.28 41.62
C LYS A 224 -10.94 15.19 42.34
N GLY A 225 -11.43 16.32 42.84
CA GLY A 225 -10.57 17.40 43.33
C GLY A 225 -9.75 18.00 42.20
N ASP A 226 -8.47 18.26 42.42
CA ASP A 226 -7.59 18.82 41.38
C ASP A 226 -7.06 17.78 40.36
N MET A 227 -7.48 16.50 40.46
CA MET A 227 -7.01 15.42 39.59
C MET A 227 -8.04 15.06 38.50
N PHE A 228 -7.54 14.80 37.29
CA PHE A 228 -8.30 14.11 36.24
C PHE A 228 -8.55 12.66 36.67
N ASN A 229 -9.80 12.23 36.68
CA ASN A 229 -10.18 10.91 37.19
C ASN A 229 -11.48 10.41 36.57
N GLY A 230 -11.45 9.27 35.89
CA GLY A 230 -12.56 8.70 35.12
C GLY A 230 -12.35 8.84 33.61
N GLN A 231 -13.40 9.08 32.83
CA GLN A 231 -13.29 9.22 31.37
C GLN A 231 -12.94 10.66 30.99
N GLY A 232 -12.08 10.83 29.99
CA GLY A 232 -11.76 12.16 29.48
C GLY A 232 -11.05 12.18 28.14
N ILE A 233 -10.98 13.38 27.59
CA ILE A 233 -10.30 13.71 26.34
C ILE A 233 -9.22 14.74 26.66
N MET A 234 -7.96 14.41 26.39
CA MET A 234 -6.83 15.34 26.42
C MET A 234 -6.49 15.75 24.98
N ILE A 235 -6.43 17.04 24.70
CA ILE A 235 -6.09 17.61 23.40
C ILE A 235 -4.83 18.46 23.60
N TRP A 236 -3.70 18.05 23.04
CA TRP A 236 -2.45 18.78 23.16
C TRP A 236 -2.35 19.88 22.11
N LYS A 237 -1.59 20.94 22.43
CA LYS A 237 -1.32 22.07 21.50
C LYS A 237 -0.83 21.63 20.12
N ALA A 238 -0.04 20.55 20.07
CA ALA A 238 0.55 20.03 18.84
C ALA A 238 -0.49 19.39 17.89
N GLY A 239 -1.70 19.10 18.36
CA GLY A 239 -2.78 18.49 17.59
C GLY A 239 -3.07 17.03 17.95
N ASP A 240 -2.18 16.38 18.72
CA ASP A 240 -2.43 15.07 19.29
C ASP A 240 -3.64 15.12 20.24
N TRP A 241 -4.40 14.03 20.32
CA TRP A 241 -5.43 13.88 21.33
C TRP A 241 -5.59 12.44 21.81
N TYR A 242 -5.99 12.30 23.06
CA TYR A 242 -6.25 11.02 23.72
C TYR A 242 -7.66 11.04 24.28
N ASN A 243 -8.42 9.97 24.06
CA ASN A 243 -9.72 9.75 24.67
C ASN A 243 -9.72 8.40 25.37
N GLY A 244 -9.87 8.40 26.70
CA GLY A 244 -9.83 7.18 27.50
C GLY A 244 -9.88 7.46 29.00
N THR A 245 -9.36 6.51 29.77
CA THR A 245 -9.47 6.54 31.23
C THR A 245 -8.28 7.27 31.86
N PHE A 246 -8.56 8.03 32.91
CA PHE A 246 -7.58 8.74 33.72
C PHE A 246 -7.73 8.30 35.18
N VAL A 247 -6.61 8.07 35.86
CA VAL A 247 -6.57 7.83 37.31
C VAL A 247 -5.48 8.71 37.90
N ASN A 248 -5.86 9.60 38.81
CA ASN A 248 -4.94 10.55 39.46
C ASN A 248 -4.12 11.39 38.46
N GLY A 249 -4.73 11.83 37.36
CA GLY A 249 -4.05 12.58 36.30
C GLY A 249 -3.40 11.72 35.22
N GLU A 250 -3.13 10.44 35.48
CA GLU A 250 -2.42 9.56 34.57
C GLU A 250 -3.36 8.82 33.61
N ARG A 251 -2.98 8.77 32.32
CA ARG A 251 -3.70 8.02 31.29
C ARG A 251 -3.51 6.52 31.52
N THR A 252 -4.60 5.77 31.66
CA THR A 252 -4.59 4.34 31.98
C THR A 252 -5.78 3.60 31.37
N GLY A 253 -5.78 2.27 31.39
CA GLY A 253 -6.85 1.44 30.82
C GLY A 253 -7.00 1.59 29.31
N ASN A 254 -8.19 1.30 28.78
CA ASN A 254 -8.43 1.40 27.34
C ASN A 254 -8.59 2.86 26.90
N GLY A 255 -7.99 3.20 25.76
CA GLY A 255 -8.15 4.51 25.15
C GLY A 255 -7.80 4.55 23.66
N THR A 256 -8.11 5.67 23.04
CA THR A 256 -7.73 6.02 21.67
C THR A 256 -6.79 7.20 21.72
N TYR A 257 -5.57 7.04 21.21
CA TYR A 257 -4.62 8.11 20.95
C TYR A 257 -4.62 8.42 19.46
N THR A 258 -4.77 9.67 19.07
CA THR A 258 -4.61 10.12 17.68
C THR A 258 -3.47 11.11 17.64
N PHE A 259 -2.52 10.84 16.76
CA PHE A 259 -1.33 11.66 16.58
C PHE A 259 -1.63 12.84 15.66
N ALA A 260 -0.89 13.94 15.81
CA ALA A 260 -1.04 15.13 14.97
C ALA A 260 -0.83 14.85 13.46
N ASP A 261 -0.03 13.84 13.11
CA ASP A 261 0.24 13.41 11.72
C ASP A 261 -0.90 12.54 11.11
N GLY A 262 -1.95 12.25 11.88
CA GLY A 262 -3.07 11.40 11.48
C GLY A 262 -2.93 9.92 11.86
N GLY A 263 -1.79 9.52 12.44
CA GLY A 263 -1.63 8.20 13.05
C GLY A 263 -2.61 7.97 14.18
N LYS A 264 -2.85 6.71 14.55
CA LYS A 264 -3.80 6.34 15.59
C LYS A 264 -3.36 5.11 16.35
N TYR A 265 -3.55 5.10 17.67
CA TYR A 265 -3.47 3.93 18.53
C TYR A 265 -4.82 3.71 19.23
N VAL A 266 -5.28 2.47 19.30
CA VAL A 266 -6.47 2.05 20.06
C VAL A 266 -6.10 0.83 20.87
N GLY A 267 -6.15 0.91 22.20
CA GLY A 267 -5.76 -0.21 23.05
C GLY A 267 -5.54 0.20 24.49
N GLU A 268 -4.87 -0.68 25.22
CA GLU A 268 -4.54 -0.47 26.63
C GLU A 268 -3.39 0.56 26.79
N VAL A 269 -3.53 1.43 27.77
CA VAL A 269 -2.53 2.43 28.16
C VAL A 269 -2.23 2.20 29.63
N ASN A 270 -0.96 2.30 30.01
CA ASN A 270 -0.54 2.25 31.41
C ASN A 270 0.45 3.39 31.67
N ASN A 271 0.14 4.27 32.62
CA ASN A 271 0.94 5.46 32.94
C ASN A 271 1.36 6.27 31.69
N GLY A 272 0.40 6.49 30.77
CA GLY A 272 0.63 7.23 29.54
C GLY A 272 1.38 6.51 28.42
N GLN A 273 1.80 5.26 28.61
CA GLN A 273 2.47 4.45 27.60
C GLN A 273 1.53 3.38 27.03
N PHE A 274 1.65 3.08 25.74
CA PHE A 274 0.91 1.98 25.13
C PHE A 274 1.34 0.65 25.76
N HIS A 275 0.37 -0.17 26.13
CA HIS A 275 0.58 -1.41 26.87
C HIS A 275 -0.43 -2.46 26.42
N GLY A 276 -0.31 -3.70 26.89
CA GLY A 276 -1.30 -4.74 26.69
C GLY A 276 -1.59 -5.02 25.21
N GLN A 277 -2.86 -5.25 24.87
CA GLN A 277 -3.28 -5.39 23.47
C GLN A 277 -3.65 -4.03 22.86
N GLY A 278 -3.26 -3.82 21.62
CA GLY A 278 -3.63 -2.61 20.89
C GLY A 278 -3.51 -2.72 19.38
N VAL A 279 -4.06 -1.70 18.73
CA VAL A 279 -4.00 -1.50 17.28
C VAL A 279 -3.38 -0.15 17.01
N GLN A 280 -2.22 -0.13 16.35
CA GLN A 280 -1.59 1.08 15.84
C GLN A 280 -1.77 1.17 14.32
N THR A 281 -2.15 2.33 13.82
CA THR A 281 -2.24 2.67 12.40
C THR A 281 -1.39 3.90 12.14
N TRP A 282 -0.51 3.85 11.15
CA TRP A 282 0.37 4.95 10.78
C TRP A 282 -0.21 5.75 9.62
N PRO A 283 0.19 7.02 9.43
CA PRO A 283 -0.24 7.84 8.28
C PRO A 283 0.09 7.21 6.91
N SER A 284 1.10 6.34 6.84
CA SER A 284 1.45 5.57 5.65
C SER A 284 0.34 4.61 5.21
N GLY A 285 -0.58 4.25 6.11
CA GLY A 285 -1.55 3.16 5.93
C GLY A 285 -1.09 1.83 6.54
N ASP A 286 0.15 1.76 7.04
CA ASP A 286 0.61 0.59 7.80
C ASP A 286 -0.23 0.43 9.07
N ARG A 287 -0.43 -0.81 9.50
CA ARG A 287 -1.22 -1.17 10.68
C ARG A 287 -0.57 -2.32 11.43
N TYR A 288 -0.53 -2.24 12.74
CA TYR A 288 -0.11 -3.32 13.63
C TYR A 288 -1.22 -3.60 14.65
N GLU A 289 -1.49 -4.86 14.90
CA GLU A 289 -2.43 -5.34 15.90
C GLU A 289 -1.76 -6.43 16.73
N GLY A 290 -1.58 -6.21 18.03
CA GLY A 290 -0.91 -7.16 18.90
C GLY A 290 -0.45 -6.54 20.21
N THR A 291 0.60 -7.12 20.79
CA THR A 291 1.08 -6.72 22.12
C THR A 291 1.98 -5.49 22.10
N PHE A 292 1.80 -4.64 23.11
CA PHE A 292 2.65 -3.48 23.41
C PHE A 292 3.15 -3.57 24.85
N VAL A 293 4.42 -3.21 25.07
CA VAL A 293 4.99 -3.08 26.43
C VAL A 293 5.74 -1.76 26.50
N ASN A 294 5.28 -0.84 27.34
CA ASN A 294 5.90 0.47 27.59
C ASN A 294 6.13 1.28 26.30
N GLY A 295 5.17 1.22 25.36
CA GLY A 295 5.24 1.87 24.06
C GLY A 295 5.91 1.04 22.96
N GLU A 296 6.60 -0.05 23.30
CA GLU A 296 7.28 -0.90 22.33
C GLU A 296 6.37 -2.00 21.80
N ILE A 297 6.35 -2.15 20.47
CA ILE A 297 5.68 -3.27 19.80
C ILE A 297 6.50 -4.55 20.01
N THR A 298 5.90 -5.54 20.65
CA THR A 298 6.56 -6.80 21.00
C THR A 298 5.55 -7.95 21.08
N GLY A 299 5.99 -9.19 21.29
CA GLY A 299 5.12 -10.36 21.43
C GLY A 299 4.51 -10.82 20.11
N ASN A 300 3.30 -11.37 20.14
CA ASN A 300 2.61 -11.83 18.93
C ASN A 300 1.72 -10.73 18.37
N GLY A 301 1.69 -10.61 17.04
CA GLY A 301 0.84 -9.65 16.37
C GLY A 301 0.71 -9.85 14.87
N THR A 302 -0.08 -8.97 14.27
CA THR A 302 -0.32 -8.89 12.83
C THR A 302 0.09 -7.51 12.34
N SER A 303 1.08 -7.45 11.45
CA SER A 303 1.41 -6.24 10.69
C SER A 303 0.75 -6.30 9.32
N THR A 304 -0.01 -5.30 8.94
CA THR A 304 -0.54 -5.09 7.59
C THR A 304 0.16 -3.86 7.01
N PHE A 305 0.71 -3.99 5.82
CA PHE A 305 1.51 -2.95 5.19
C PHE A 305 0.68 -2.21 4.15
N ALA A 306 1.02 -0.95 3.89
CA ALA A 306 0.29 -0.08 2.95
C ALA A 306 0.24 -0.63 1.51
N ASP A 307 1.21 -1.47 1.14
CA ASP A 307 1.27 -2.17 -0.15
C ASP A 307 0.31 -3.38 -0.24
N GLY A 308 -0.40 -3.72 0.84
CA GLY A 308 -1.28 -4.89 0.95
C GLY A 308 -0.60 -6.14 1.51
N GLY A 309 0.71 -6.09 1.75
CA GLY A 309 1.45 -7.17 2.40
C GLY A 309 0.97 -7.38 3.84
N LYS A 310 1.29 -8.55 4.39
CA LYS A 310 0.92 -8.92 5.76
C LYS A 310 2.02 -9.73 6.43
N TYR A 311 2.20 -9.56 7.73
CA TYR A 311 3.00 -10.44 8.59
C TYR A 311 2.14 -10.86 9.78
N VAL A 312 2.17 -12.14 10.14
CA VAL A 312 1.52 -12.68 11.33
C VAL A 312 2.53 -13.52 12.09
N GLY A 313 2.84 -13.18 13.33
CA GLY A 313 3.79 -13.93 14.13
C GLY A 313 4.39 -13.12 15.27
N GLU A 314 5.53 -13.59 15.74
CA GLU A 314 6.31 -12.95 16.79
C GLU A 314 6.99 -11.66 16.27
N VAL A 315 6.99 -10.63 17.09
CA VAL A 315 7.52 -9.29 16.79
C VAL A 315 8.34 -8.82 17.97
N LYS A 316 9.47 -8.15 17.69
CA LYS A 316 10.32 -7.52 18.69
C LYS A 316 10.80 -6.18 18.18
N ASN A 317 10.63 -5.12 18.98
CA ASN A 317 10.97 -3.74 18.62
C ASN A 317 10.36 -3.32 17.28
N GLY A 318 9.10 -3.69 17.04
CA GLY A 318 8.38 -3.40 15.79
C GLY A 318 8.83 -4.18 14.54
N LYS A 319 9.74 -5.14 14.66
CA LYS A 319 10.22 -5.97 13.54
C LYS A 319 9.83 -7.44 13.73
N SER A 320 9.51 -8.13 12.64
CA SER A 320 9.28 -9.59 12.67
C SER A 320 10.49 -10.31 13.25
N ASN A 321 10.24 -11.22 14.19
CA ASN A 321 11.29 -11.91 14.95
C ASN A 321 10.71 -13.19 15.55
N GLY A 322 11.34 -14.35 15.42
CA GLY A 322 10.77 -15.63 15.83
C GLY A 322 9.91 -16.27 14.74
N LYS A 323 8.95 -17.13 15.10
CA LYS A 323 8.09 -17.81 14.13
C LYS A 323 7.05 -16.86 13.54
N GLY A 324 6.86 -16.92 12.23
CA GLY A 324 5.80 -16.16 11.59
C GLY A 324 5.51 -16.54 10.15
N VAL A 325 4.51 -15.84 9.60
CA VAL A 325 4.03 -15.97 8.24
C VAL A 325 4.06 -14.59 7.58
N ARG A 326 4.83 -14.44 6.50
CA ARG A 326 4.82 -13.25 5.65
C ARG A 326 3.98 -13.55 4.41
N THR A 327 3.06 -12.67 4.08
CA THR A 327 2.35 -12.65 2.80
C THR A 327 2.72 -11.37 2.07
N TRP A 328 3.15 -11.47 0.82
CA TRP A 328 3.50 -10.32 -0.01
C TRP A 328 2.27 -9.82 -0.79
N PRO A 329 2.28 -8.56 -1.28
CA PRO A 329 1.17 -8.01 -2.08
C PRO A 329 0.81 -8.84 -3.32
N ASN A 330 1.78 -9.55 -3.89
CA ASN A 330 1.57 -10.44 -5.02
C ASN A 330 0.88 -11.76 -4.65
N GLY A 331 0.55 -11.99 -3.38
CA GLY A 331 -0.07 -13.21 -2.88
C GLY A 331 0.89 -14.33 -2.49
N ASP A 332 2.20 -14.17 -2.75
CA ASP A 332 3.20 -15.11 -2.26
C ASP A 332 3.20 -15.15 -0.74
N ARG A 333 3.60 -16.28 -0.16
CA ARG A 333 3.63 -16.50 1.28
C ARG A 333 4.87 -17.25 1.71
N PHE A 334 5.47 -16.84 2.81
CA PHE A 334 6.56 -17.54 3.47
C PHE A 334 6.17 -17.87 4.91
N GLU A 335 6.47 -19.10 5.34
CA GLU A 335 6.27 -19.59 6.69
C GLU A 335 7.63 -20.06 7.23
N GLY A 336 8.11 -19.47 8.33
CA GLY A 336 9.43 -19.81 8.87
C GLY A 336 9.87 -18.92 10.03
N ILE A 337 11.20 -18.86 10.24
CA ILE A 337 11.83 -18.05 11.29
C ILE A 337 12.27 -16.71 10.74
N PHE A 338 12.05 -15.66 11.53
CA PHE A 338 12.48 -14.30 11.24
C PHE A 338 13.45 -13.80 12.29
N LYS A 339 14.38 -12.94 11.91
CA LYS A 339 15.25 -12.22 12.84
C LYS A 339 15.42 -10.80 12.35
N ASN A 340 14.99 -9.84 13.17
CA ASN A 340 15.10 -8.40 12.89
C ASN A 340 14.51 -7.96 11.53
N GLY A 341 13.42 -8.59 11.08
CA GLY A 341 12.79 -8.28 9.80
C GLY A 341 13.18 -9.22 8.65
N GLU A 342 14.25 -10.00 8.81
CA GLU A 342 14.79 -10.85 7.75
C GLU A 342 14.39 -12.31 7.95
N ILE A 343 14.22 -13.04 6.85
CA ILE A 343 14.02 -14.50 6.86
C ILE A 343 15.35 -15.15 7.22
N THR A 344 15.35 -16.00 8.24
CA THR A 344 16.52 -16.79 8.64
C THR A 344 16.18 -18.27 8.69
N ASP A 345 17.16 -19.12 8.41
CA ASP A 345 17.07 -20.58 8.54
C ASP A 345 16.12 -21.23 7.51
N ASP A 346 15.59 -22.41 7.85
CA ASP A 346 14.70 -23.18 6.99
C ASP A 346 13.28 -22.63 7.01
N GLY A 347 12.59 -22.70 5.88
CA GLY A 347 11.19 -22.32 5.78
C GLY A 347 10.49 -22.85 4.55
N VAL A 348 9.25 -22.43 4.39
CA VAL A 348 8.40 -22.83 3.27
C VAL A 348 7.92 -21.59 2.53
N TYR A 349 8.29 -21.48 1.26
CA TYR A 349 7.75 -20.48 0.34
C TYR A 349 6.61 -21.09 -0.49
N TYR A 350 5.51 -20.37 -0.59
CA TYR A 350 4.38 -20.65 -1.45
C TYR A 350 4.28 -19.50 -2.43
N PHE A 351 4.47 -19.80 -3.71
CA PHE A 351 4.22 -18.85 -4.78
C PHE A 351 2.73 -18.83 -5.12
N LEU A 352 2.22 -17.68 -5.60
CA LEU A 352 0.81 -17.54 -5.97
C LEU A 352 0.38 -18.55 -7.05
N ASP A 353 1.28 -18.95 -7.95
CA ASP A 353 1.00 -19.91 -9.02
C ASP A 353 0.80 -21.35 -8.52
N GLY A 354 1.06 -21.63 -7.24
CA GLY A 354 1.01 -22.95 -6.62
C GLY A 354 2.38 -23.63 -6.49
N THR A 355 3.45 -23.02 -7.02
CA THR A 355 4.83 -23.47 -6.81
C THR A 355 5.16 -23.37 -5.32
N LYS A 356 5.95 -24.32 -4.81
CA LYS A 356 6.33 -24.43 -3.40
C LYS A 356 7.82 -24.73 -3.27
N TYR A 357 8.51 -23.97 -2.42
CA TYR A 357 9.87 -24.29 -1.98
C TYR A 357 9.87 -24.66 -0.50
N VAL A 358 10.62 -25.70 -0.14
CA VAL A 358 10.90 -26.10 1.24
C VAL A 358 12.40 -26.25 1.38
N GLY A 359 13.04 -25.47 2.24
CA GLY A 359 14.49 -25.60 2.43
C GLY A 359 15.13 -24.41 3.10
N ALA A 360 16.45 -24.35 3.00
CA ALA A 360 17.28 -23.34 3.64
C ALA A 360 17.26 -21.99 2.89
N TYR A 361 17.50 -20.93 3.66
CA TYR A 361 17.56 -19.56 3.19
C TYR A 361 18.81 -18.83 3.68
N LYS A 362 19.30 -17.93 2.85
CA LYS A 362 20.35 -16.97 3.20
C LYS A 362 20.06 -15.63 2.55
N ASN A 363 20.07 -14.56 3.34
CA ASN A 363 19.78 -13.19 2.89
C ASN A 363 18.46 -13.08 2.08
N GLY A 364 17.43 -13.84 2.47
CA GLY A 364 16.13 -13.86 1.80
C GLY A 364 16.07 -14.65 0.49
N LEU A 365 17.15 -15.30 0.06
CA LEU A 365 17.20 -16.15 -1.14
C LEU A 365 17.28 -17.64 -0.77
N PHE A 366 16.84 -18.51 -1.66
CA PHE A 366 17.02 -19.96 -1.52
C PHE A 366 18.51 -20.29 -1.60
N ASP A 367 19.06 -20.86 -0.54
CA ASP A 367 20.48 -21.16 -0.42
C ASP A 367 20.67 -22.39 0.47
N GLY A 368 21.45 -23.37 0.02
CA GLY A 368 21.60 -24.66 0.69
C GLY A 368 20.70 -25.76 0.11
N GLN A 369 20.32 -26.75 0.92
CA GLN A 369 19.47 -27.86 0.47
C GLN A 369 18.00 -27.44 0.44
N GLY A 370 17.28 -27.84 -0.62
CA GLY A 370 15.85 -27.58 -0.71
C GLY A 370 15.11 -28.45 -1.71
N ILE A 371 13.78 -28.39 -1.61
CA ILE A 371 12.82 -29.07 -2.47
C ILE A 371 11.94 -28.00 -3.13
N MET A 372 12.00 -27.89 -4.45
CA MET A 372 11.09 -27.07 -5.25
C MET A 372 10.06 -27.97 -5.92
N THR A 373 8.77 -27.67 -5.75
CA THR A 373 7.67 -28.34 -6.44
C THR A 373 6.91 -27.28 -7.24
N TRP A 374 6.92 -27.38 -8.57
CA TRP A 374 6.27 -26.41 -9.44
C TRP A 374 4.77 -26.70 -9.58
N ALA A 375 4.01 -25.67 -9.95
CA ALA A 375 2.57 -25.77 -10.18
C ALA A 375 2.18 -26.81 -11.24
N ASN A 376 3.06 -27.09 -12.20
CA ASN A 376 2.86 -28.12 -13.23
C ASN A 376 3.05 -29.56 -12.70
N GLY A 377 3.51 -29.73 -11.45
CA GLY A 377 3.82 -31.02 -10.84
C GLY A 377 5.29 -31.47 -10.96
N ASP A 378 6.14 -30.68 -11.64
CA ASP A 378 7.58 -30.94 -11.64
C ASP A 378 8.13 -30.78 -10.21
N ARG A 379 9.22 -31.49 -9.90
CA ARG A 379 9.87 -31.46 -8.59
C ARG A 379 11.37 -31.50 -8.73
N TYR A 380 12.07 -30.67 -7.96
CA TYR A 380 13.52 -30.69 -7.82
C TYR A 380 13.89 -30.85 -6.35
N GLU A 381 14.90 -31.67 -6.09
CA GLU A 381 15.47 -31.89 -4.76
C GLU A 381 17.00 -31.83 -4.88
N GLY A 382 17.63 -30.87 -4.23
CA GLY A 382 19.07 -30.66 -4.30
C GLY A 382 19.51 -29.28 -3.81
N SER A 383 20.71 -28.86 -4.19
CA SER A 383 21.29 -27.61 -3.71
C SER A 383 20.82 -26.38 -4.50
N PHE A 384 20.77 -25.24 -3.80
CA PHE A 384 20.50 -23.90 -4.32
C PHE A 384 21.60 -22.94 -3.90
N VAL A 385 21.94 -21.98 -4.77
CA VAL A 385 22.77 -20.80 -4.46
C VAL A 385 22.11 -19.60 -5.14
N ASP A 386 21.85 -18.54 -4.38
CA ASP A 386 21.18 -17.32 -4.85
C ASP A 386 19.88 -17.60 -5.64
N GLY A 387 19.06 -18.54 -5.15
CA GLY A 387 17.81 -18.93 -5.80
C GLY A 387 17.95 -19.88 -6.98
N ARG A 388 19.18 -20.22 -7.42
CA ARG A 388 19.42 -21.06 -8.59
C ARG A 388 19.82 -22.48 -8.18
N ARG A 389 19.22 -23.47 -8.83
CA ARG A 389 19.61 -24.89 -8.69
C ARG A 389 21.07 -25.07 -9.12
N THR A 390 21.85 -25.70 -8.27
CA THR A 390 23.30 -25.91 -8.48
C THR A 390 23.76 -27.20 -7.82
N GLY A 391 24.94 -27.70 -8.20
CA GLY A 391 25.50 -28.93 -7.63
C GLY A 391 24.67 -30.16 -7.97
N ASN A 392 24.71 -31.19 -7.13
CA ASN A 392 23.97 -32.42 -7.38
C ASN A 392 22.49 -32.28 -6.98
N GLY A 393 21.60 -32.82 -7.81
CA GLY A 393 20.17 -32.85 -7.53
C GLY A 393 19.41 -33.90 -8.33
N THR A 394 18.15 -34.09 -7.96
CA THR A 394 17.17 -34.91 -8.67
C THR A 394 16.06 -34.00 -9.19
N TYR A 395 15.79 -34.05 -10.49
CA TYR A 395 14.62 -33.43 -11.12
C TYR A 395 13.66 -34.50 -11.59
N ILE A 396 12.40 -34.42 -11.17
CA ILE A 396 11.30 -35.29 -11.56
C ILE A 396 10.32 -34.42 -12.34
N PHE A 397 10.13 -34.73 -13.60
CA PHE A 397 9.16 -34.08 -14.46
C PHE A 397 7.76 -34.62 -14.15
N SER A 398 6.75 -33.79 -14.32
CA SER A 398 5.33 -34.11 -14.17
C SER A 398 4.86 -35.27 -15.06
N ASN A 399 5.54 -35.50 -16.19
CA ASN A 399 5.30 -36.66 -17.06
C ASN A 399 5.96 -37.97 -16.57
N GLY A 400 6.62 -37.97 -15.41
CA GLY A 400 7.32 -39.12 -14.82
C GLY A 400 8.78 -39.30 -15.29
N GLN A 401 9.27 -38.49 -16.23
CA GLN A 401 10.68 -38.45 -16.58
C GLN A 401 11.51 -38.02 -15.36
N ARG A 402 12.75 -38.49 -15.24
CA ARG A 402 13.63 -38.18 -14.10
C ARG A 402 15.05 -37.94 -14.54
N TYR A 403 15.68 -36.89 -14.03
CA TYR A 403 17.11 -36.60 -14.15
C TYR A 403 17.76 -36.63 -12.76
N VAL A 404 18.91 -37.30 -12.63
CA VAL A 404 19.75 -37.30 -11.43
C VAL A 404 21.16 -36.94 -11.85
N GLY A 405 21.70 -35.84 -11.34
CA GLY A 405 23.04 -35.40 -11.72
C GLY A 405 23.35 -33.97 -11.32
N GLU A 406 24.37 -33.42 -11.97
CA GLU A 406 24.87 -32.08 -11.70
C GLU A 406 24.00 -30.98 -12.36
N PHE A 407 23.93 -29.83 -11.70
CA PHE A 407 23.22 -28.62 -12.09
C PHE A 407 24.15 -27.41 -12.02
N LYS A 408 24.00 -26.48 -12.96
CA LYS A 408 24.66 -25.17 -12.94
C LYS A 408 23.69 -24.11 -13.44
N ASN A 409 23.50 -23.05 -12.66
CA ASN A 409 22.60 -21.93 -12.98
C ASN A 409 21.19 -22.39 -13.41
N GLY A 410 20.64 -23.42 -12.75
CA GLY A 410 19.31 -23.93 -13.07
C GLY A 410 19.24 -24.98 -14.19
N GLN A 411 20.33 -25.27 -14.90
CA GLN A 411 20.34 -26.20 -16.03
C GLN A 411 21.09 -27.50 -15.69
N PHE A 412 20.70 -28.61 -16.33
CA PHE A 412 21.49 -29.85 -16.30
C PHE A 412 22.88 -29.58 -16.88
N ASN A 413 23.92 -29.85 -16.12
CA ASN A 413 25.29 -29.52 -16.50
C ASN A 413 26.25 -30.44 -15.76
N GLY A 414 27.16 -31.13 -16.45
CA GLY A 414 28.04 -32.13 -15.83
C GLY A 414 27.57 -33.56 -16.08
N ARG A 415 27.96 -34.51 -15.22
CA ARG A 415 27.52 -35.92 -15.36
C ARG A 415 26.09 -36.07 -14.84
N GLY A 416 25.27 -36.84 -15.56
CA GLY A 416 23.90 -37.12 -15.12
C GLY A 416 23.28 -38.34 -15.80
N VAL A 417 22.23 -38.84 -15.16
CA VAL A 417 21.39 -39.95 -15.64
C VAL A 417 19.98 -39.44 -15.85
N GLN A 418 19.47 -39.56 -17.07
CA GLN A 418 18.10 -39.23 -17.44
C GLN A 418 17.34 -40.53 -17.74
N THR A 419 16.13 -40.67 -17.20
CA THR A 419 15.28 -41.86 -17.33
C THR A 419 13.87 -41.43 -17.74
N TRP A 420 13.22 -42.22 -18.57
CA TRP A 420 11.85 -41.99 -19.03
C TRP A 420 10.92 -43.11 -18.55
N PRO A 421 9.61 -42.84 -18.39
CA PRO A 421 8.65 -43.84 -17.93
C PRO A 421 8.54 -45.09 -18.81
N ASN A 422 8.86 -44.96 -20.10
CA ASN A 422 8.84 -46.06 -21.06
C ASN A 422 10.07 -47.00 -20.93
N GLY A 423 10.97 -46.74 -19.99
CA GLY A 423 12.19 -47.53 -19.78
C GLY A 423 13.44 -46.99 -20.48
N GLU A 424 13.34 -45.92 -21.29
CA GLU A 424 14.54 -45.29 -21.85
C GLU A 424 15.44 -44.75 -20.74
N ARG A 425 16.75 -44.80 -20.97
CA ARG A 425 17.75 -44.24 -20.07
C ARG A 425 18.92 -43.66 -20.86
N TYR A 426 19.41 -42.50 -20.44
CA TYR A 426 20.65 -41.91 -20.90
C TYR A 426 21.58 -41.71 -19.70
N ASP A 427 22.84 -42.12 -19.83
CA ASP A 427 23.90 -41.97 -18.83
C ASP A 427 25.10 -41.30 -19.49
N GLY A 428 25.32 -40.01 -19.21
CA GLY A 428 26.30 -39.22 -19.96
C GLY A 428 26.53 -37.81 -19.43
N VAL A 429 27.09 -36.96 -20.28
CA VAL A 429 27.40 -35.56 -19.95
C VAL A 429 26.34 -34.63 -20.53
N PHE A 430 25.98 -33.62 -19.74
CA PHE A 430 25.07 -32.54 -20.11
C PHE A 430 25.80 -31.20 -20.12
N MET A 431 25.44 -30.32 -21.06
CA MET A 431 25.87 -28.93 -21.09
C MET A 431 24.68 -28.06 -21.46
N ASN A 432 24.33 -27.14 -20.55
CA ASN A 432 23.21 -26.23 -20.70
C ASN A 432 21.87 -26.93 -21.01
N GLY A 433 21.62 -28.10 -20.40
CA GLY A 433 20.42 -28.90 -20.63
C GLY A 433 20.53 -29.93 -21.76
N GLU A 434 21.52 -29.83 -22.63
CA GLU A 434 21.66 -30.73 -23.78
C GLU A 434 22.66 -31.87 -23.55
N LYS A 435 22.35 -33.05 -24.10
CA LYS A 435 23.27 -34.20 -24.14
C LYS A 435 24.48 -33.84 -25.01
N THR A 436 25.68 -33.99 -24.47
CA THR A 436 26.94 -33.69 -25.17
C THR A 436 28.02 -34.72 -24.81
N LYS A 437 29.08 -34.80 -25.62
CA LYS A 437 30.20 -35.73 -25.44
C LYS A 437 29.70 -37.18 -25.37
N ASN A 438 30.52 -38.09 -24.85
CA ASN A 438 30.21 -39.52 -24.78
C ASN A 438 29.14 -39.83 -23.72
N GLY A 439 28.17 -40.65 -24.10
CA GLY A 439 27.16 -41.20 -23.21
C GLY A 439 26.66 -42.56 -23.69
N VAL A 440 25.95 -43.25 -22.80
CA VAL A 440 25.26 -44.52 -23.09
C VAL A 440 23.77 -44.26 -23.09
N TYR A 441 23.08 -44.68 -24.14
CA TYR A 441 21.62 -44.60 -24.26
C TYR A 441 21.03 -45.98 -24.42
N TYR A 442 20.09 -46.30 -23.55
CA TYR A 442 19.32 -47.53 -23.53
C TYR A 442 17.93 -47.22 -24.07
N PHE A 443 17.57 -47.91 -25.16
CA PHE A 443 16.28 -47.79 -25.82
C PHE A 443 15.21 -48.62 -25.08
N PRO A 444 13.90 -48.31 -25.23
CA PRO A 444 12.84 -49.05 -24.54
C PRO A 444 12.80 -50.54 -24.93
N ASN A 445 13.21 -50.84 -26.16
CA ASN A 445 13.25 -52.19 -26.70
C ASN A 445 14.47 -53.01 -26.23
N GLY A 446 15.38 -52.42 -25.44
CA GLY A 446 16.61 -53.04 -24.94
C GLY A 446 17.85 -52.82 -25.83
N ALA A 447 17.73 -52.13 -26.96
CA ALA A 447 18.90 -51.73 -27.74
C ALA A 447 19.75 -50.71 -26.95
N GLU A 448 21.02 -50.56 -27.32
CA GLU A 448 21.92 -49.59 -26.68
C GLU A 448 22.78 -48.84 -27.70
N TYR A 449 23.01 -47.55 -27.46
CA TYR A 449 23.98 -46.73 -28.17
C TYR A 449 25.05 -46.24 -27.20
N ILE A 450 26.32 -46.40 -27.58
CA ILE A 450 27.49 -45.90 -26.87
C ILE A 450 28.26 -44.97 -27.81
N GLY A 451 28.31 -43.68 -27.51
CA GLY A 451 29.05 -42.75 -28.35
C GLY A 451 28.79 -41.26 -28.03
N PRO A 452 29.37 -40.37 -28.84
CA PRO A 452 29.25 -38.94 -28.67
C PRO A 452 27.88 -38.39 -29.09
N TYR A 453 27.54 -37.25 -28.48
CA TYR A 453 26.35 -36.46 -28.74
C TYR A 453 26.70 -35.03 -29.12
N LYS A 454 25.91 -34.49 -30.05
CA LYS A 454 25.91 -33.05 -30.41
C LYS A 454 24.47 -32.61 -30.61
N ASN A 455 24.09 -31.49 -29.98
CA ASN A 455 22.73 -30.94 -30.03
C ASN A 455 21.64 -31.99 -29.73
N GLY A 456 21.89 -32.85 -28.74
CA GLY A 456 20.95 -33.91 -28.31
C GLY A 456 20.86 -35.14 -29.21
N ARG A 457 21.63 -35.24 -30.30
CA ARG A 457 21.61 -36.35 -31.26
C ARG A 457 22.92 -37.14 -31.27
N PHE A 458 22.87 -38.40 -31.70
CA PHE A 458 24.08 -39.19 -31.97
C PHE A 458 24.91 -38.52 -33.06
N ASP A 459 26.17 -38.20 -32.76
CA ASP A 459 27.03 -37.45 -33.67
C ASP A 459 28.50 -37.83 -33.40
N GLY A 460 29.22 -38.28 -34.43
CA GLY A 460 30.59 -38.79 -34.33
C GLY A 460 30.67 -40.33 -34.28
N GLN A 461 31.82 -40.87 -33.83
CA GLN A 461 32.06 -42.32 -33.81
C GLN A 461 31.32 -42.99 -32.64
N GLY A 462 30.40 -43.91 -32.94
CA GLY A 462 29.59 -44.60 -31.93
C GLY A 462 29.29 -46.05 -32.27
N VAL A 463 28.77 -46.77 -31.28
CA VAL A 463 28.36 -48.18 -31.37
C VAL A 463 26.87 -48.27 -31.05
N LEU A 464 26.08 -48.88 -31.93
CA LEU A 464 24.66 -49.19 -31.72
C LEU A 464 24.46 -50.70 -31.76
N THR A 465 23.98 -51.28 -30.66
CA THR A 465 23.68 -52.71 -30.52
C THR A 465 22.17 -52.89 -30.43
N TRP A 466 21.58 -53.67 -31.32
CA TRP A 466 20.15 -54.01 -31.31
C TRP A 466 19.90 -55.27 -30.48
N THR A 467 18.67 -55.44 -29.99
CA THR A 467 18.27 -56.64 -29.24
C THR A 467 18.23 -57.92 -30.07
N SER A 468 18.19 -57.81 -31.41
CA SER A 468 18.42 -58.94 -32.31
C SER A 468 19.84 -59.52 -32.18
N GLY A 469 20.79 -58.75 -31.65
CA GLY A 469 22.23 -59.05 -31.70
C GLY A 469 22.95 -58.36 -32.85
N ASP A 470 22.24 -57.64 -33.73
CA ASP A 470 22.89 -56.82 -34.75
C ASP A 470 23.69 -55.70 -34.07
N ARG A 471 24.78 -55.26 -34.69
CA ARG A 471 25.70 -54.24 -34.15
C ARG A 471 26.23 -53.34 -35.25
N TYR A 472 26.20 -52.04 -35.05
CA TYR A 472 26.83 -51.04 -35.91
C TYR A 472 27.91 -50.31 -35.14
N GLU A 473 29.08 -50.15 -35.73
CA GLU A 473 30.20 -49.36 -35.20
C GLU A 473 30.70 -48.44 -36.30
N GLY A 474 30.55 -47.13 -36.14
CA GLY A 474 30.90 -46.17 -37.19
C GLY A 474 30.40 -44.76 -36.93
N THR A 475 30.36 -43.95 -37.98
CA THR A 475 30.03 -42.53 -37.87
C THR A 475 28.52 -42.30 -37.81
N PHE A 476 28.08 -41.45 -36.89
CA PHE A 476 26.72 -40.92 -36.83
C PHE A 476 26.73 -39.44 -37.19
N LEU A 477 25.69 -39.00 -37.91
CA LEU A 477 25.43 -37.59 -38.20
C LEU A 477 23.96 -37.31 -37.96
N ASN A 478 23.65 -36.38 -37.05
CA ASN A 478 22.27 -36.00 -36.71
C ASN A 478 21.36 -37.19 -36.32
N GLY A 479 21.92 -38.23 -35.69
CA GLY A 479 21.19 -39.43 -35.26
C GLY A 479 21.19 -40.59 -36.25
N GLU A 480 21.65 -40.39 -37.48
CA GLU A 480 21.65 -41.42 -38.52
C GLU A 480 23.04 -41.98 -38.78
N ARG A 481 23.14 -43.28 -39.08
CA ARG A 481 24.39 -43.92 -39.54
C ARG A 481 24.81 -43.26 -40.85
N SER A 482 26.03 -42.76 -40.90
CA SER A 482 26.58 -41.98 -42.00
C SER A 482 28.09 -42.26 -42.13
N GLY A 483 28.72 -41.81 -43.21
CA GLY A 483 30.17 -41.98 -43.42
C GLY A 483 30.63 -43.43 -43.31
N SER A 484 31.86 -43.68 -42.88
CA SER A 484 32.39 -45.04 -42.76
C SER A 484 31.87 -45.75 -41.50
N GLY A 485 31.60 -47.05 -41.62
CA GLY A 485 31.23 -47.89 -40.50
C GLY A 485 31.25 -49.40 -40.81
N THR A 486 31.04 -50.18 -39.76
CA THR A 486 30.91 -51.64 -39.78
C THR A 486 29.55 -52.03 -39.23
N TYR A 487 28.76 -52.79 -40.00
CA TYR A 487 27.52 -53.41 -39.54
C TYR A 487 27.70 -54.91 -39.45
N THR A 488 27.49 -55.49 -38.28
CA THR A 488 27.53 -56.94 -38.01
C THR A 488 26.10 -57.40 -37.76
N PHE A 489 25.62 -58.33 -38.57
CA PHE A 489 24.30 -58.94 -38.40
C PHE A 489 24.39 -60.03 -37.33
N SER A 490 23.27 -60.26 -36.63
CA SER A 490 23.06 -61.35 -35.68
C SER A 490 23.27 -62.74 -36.28
N SER A 491 23.12 -62.88 -37.60
CA SER A 491 23.46 -64.09 -38.36
C SER A 491 24.97 -64.33 -38.51
N GLY A 492 25.81 -63.37 -38.14
CA GLY A 492 27.27 -63.39 -38.31
C GLY A 492 27.76 -62.74 -39.62
N GLU A 493 26.85 -62.28 -40.48
CA GLU A 493 27.20 -61.49 -41.67
C GLU A 493 27.80 -60.14 -41.25
N LYS A 494 28.66 -59.56 -42.10
CA LYS A 494 29.33 -58.28 -41.80
C LYS A 494 29.40 -57.41 -43.05
N TYR A 495 29.09 -56.12 -42.92
CA TYR A 495 29.33 -55.09 -43.93
C TYR A 495 30.32 -54.07 -43.39
N VAL A 496 31.34 -53.70 -44.16
CA VAL A 496 32.31 -52.64 -43.86
C VAL A 496 32.34 -51.70 -45.06
N GLY A 497 31.96 -50.43 -44.89
CA GLY A 497 31.88 -49.49 -46.01
C GLY A 497 31.22 -48.17 -45.63
N GLU A 498 30.81 -47.40 -46.64
CA GLU A 498 30.11 -46.13 -46.42
C GLU A 498 28.62 -46.30 -46.12
N PHE A 499 28.07 -45.32 -45.42
CA PHE A 499 26.67 -45.20 -45.03
C PHE A 499 26.15 -43.82 -45.40
N LYS A 500 24.92 -43.76 -45.88
CA LYS A 500 24.20 -42.50 -46.12
C LYS A 500 22.74 -42.69 -45.74
N ASN A 501 22.21 -41.78 -44.93
CA ASN A 501 20.84 -41.81 -44.41
C ASN A 501 20.46 -43.17 -43.81
N GLY A 502 21.38 -43.77 -43.04
CA GLY A 502 21.16 -45.07 -42.41
C GLY A 502 21.33 -46.30 -43.30
N GLN A 503 21.61 -46.16 -44.60
CA GLN A 503 21.69 -47.29 -45.54
C GLN A 503 23.13 -47.49 -46.04
N PHE A 504 23.47 -48.74 -46.41
CA PHE A 504 24.73 -49.03 -47.10
C PHE A 504 24.82 -48.20 -48.38
N HIS A 505 25.95 -47.51 -48.57
CA HIS A 505 26.18 -46.60 -49.67
C HIS A 505 27.66 -46.62 -50.07
N GLY A 506 28.00 -46.06 -51.24
CA GLY A 506 29.39 -45.94 -51.67
C GLY A 506 30.08 -47.29 -51.84
N GLU A 507 31.40 -47.33 -51.71
CA GLU A 507 32.17 -48.58 -51.75
C GLU A 507 32.08 -49.32 -50.41
N GLY A 508 31.90 -50.65 -50.47
CA GLY A 508 31.83 -51.48 -49.28
C GLY A 508 32.11 -52.96 -49.52
N VAL A 509 32.39 -53.67 -48.43
CA VAL A 509 32.66 -55.10 -48.40
C VAL A 509 31.63 -55.77 -47.51
N GLN A 510 30.84 -56.69 -48.07
CA GLN A 510 29.96 -57.59 -47.32
C GLN A 510 30.55 -59.00 -47.26
N THR A 511 30.59 -59.60 -46.08
CA THR A 511 31.12 -60.94 -45.82
C THR A 511 30.07 -61.79 -45.11
N TRP A 512 29.90 -63.04 -45.53
CA TRP A 512 28.97 -64.00 -44.92
C TRP A 512 29.71 -65.02 -44.05
N PRO A 513 29.05 -65.65 -43.07
CA PRO A 513 29.67 -66.65 -42.19
C PRO A 513 30.31 -67.84 -42.91
N ASN A 514 29.82 -68.17 -44.09
CA ASN A 514 30.35 -69.24 -44.95
C ASN A 514 31.66 -68.85 -45.68
N GLY A 515 32.17 -67.63 -45.48
CA GLY A 515 33.36 -67.12 -46.13
C GLY A 515 33.11 -66.40 -47.45
N ASP A 516 31.85 -66.36 -47.93
CA ASP A 516 31.53 -65.59 -49.14
C ASP A 516 31.76 -64.10 -48.89
N ARG A 517 32.21 -63.40 -49.94
CA ARG A 517 32.54 -61.98 -49.89
C ARG A 517 32.07 -61.27 -51.16
N TYR A 518 31.41 -60.14 -50.97
CA TYR A 518 31.08 -59.16 -52.00
C TYR A 518 31.85 -57.89 -51.70
N GLU A 519 32.56 -57.36 -52.67
CA GLU A 519 33.25 -56.07 -52.61
C GLU A 519 32.77 -55.24 -53.79
N GLY A 520 32.23 -54.04 -53.54
CA GLY A 520 31.70 -53.18 -54.61
C GLY A 520 30.78 -52.07 -54.13
N THR A 521 30.13 -51.39 -55.08
CA THR A 521 29.32 -50.20 -54.80
C THR A 521 27.93 -50.57 -54.25
N PHE A 522 27.43 -49.79 -53.28
CA PHE A 522 26.08 -49.87 -52.74
C PHE A 522 25.31 -48.56 -52.98
N VAL A 523 24.03 -48.68 -53.37
CA VAL A 523 23.12 -47.55 -53.50
C VAL A 523 21.81 -47.89 -52.79
N ASN A 524 21.42 -47.07 -51.81
CA ASN A 524 20.22 -47.24 -51.00
C ASN A 524 20.08 -48.65 -50.39
N GLY A 525 21.17 -49.16 -49.83
CA GLY A 525 21.22 -50.49 -49.19
C GLY A 525 21.32 -51.66 -50.16
N LYS A 526 21.32 -51.43 -51.48
CA LYS A 526 21.39 -52.48 -52.50
C LYS A 526 22.75 -52.47 -53.19
N ARG A 527 23.28 -53.66 -53.46
CA ARG A 527 24.46 -53.88 -54.29
C ARG A 527 24.23 -53.31 -55.70
N ALA A 528 25.19 -52.55 -56.22
CA ALA A 528 25.12 -51.86 -57.50
C ALA A 528 26.47 -51.95 -58.24
N GLY A 529 26.45 -51.90 -59.57
CA GLY A 529 27.65 -51.96 -60.40
C GLY A 529 28.16 -53.39 -60.69
N ASN A 530 29.25 -53.47 -61.46
CA ASN A 530 29.87 -54.70 -61.92
C ASN A 530 31.07 -55.07 -61.02
N VAL A 531 30.92 -56.00 -60.07
CA VAL A 531 32.07 -56.43 -59.24
C VAL A 531 31.99 -57.91 -58.83
N VAL A 532 33.17 -58.43 -58.47
CA VAL A 532 33.56 -59.81 -58.16
C VAL A 532 33.00 -60.29 -56.83
N SER A 533 32.24 -61.39 -56.83
CA SER A 533 31.93 -62.15 -55.62
C SER A 533 32.97 -63.26 -55.44
N THR A 534 33.63 -63.33 -54.29
CA THR A 534 34.52 -64.43 -53.91
C THR A 534 33.76 -65.39 -53.01
N PHE A 535 33.65 -66.65 -53.40
CA PHE A 535 32.97 -67.67 -52.58
C PHE A 535 33.96 -68.30 -51.60
N GLY A 536 33.49 -68.82 -50.47
CA GLY A 536 34.34 -69.41 -49.41
C GLY A 536 35.25 -70.57 -49.86
N ASN A 537 35.09 -71.07 -51.09
CA ASN A 537 35.93 -72.08 -51.73
C ASN A 537 37.07 -71.50 -52.62
N GLY A 538 37.21 -70.18 -52.73
CA GLY A 538 38.23 -69.50 -53.53
C GLY A 538 37.83 -69.13 -54.97
N ASP A 539 36.62 -69.48 -55.41
CA ASP A 539 36.14 -69.13 -56.76
C ASP A 539 35.65 -67.67 -56.82
N ALA A 540 36.05 -66.95 -57.87
CA ALA A 540 35.57 -65.60 -58.16
C ALA A 540 34.57 -65.63 -59.33
N LYS A 541 33.34 -65.14 -59.15
CA LYS A 541 32.38 -64.93 -60.26
C LYS A 541 32.02 -63.46 -60.41
N THR A 542 32.05 -62.98 -61.66
CA THR A 542 31.48 -61.69 -62.07
C THR A 542 29.98 -61.88 -62.29
N LEU A 543 29.15 -61.22 -61.48
CA LEU A 543 27.70 -61.21 -61.63
C LEU A 543 27.25 -59.86 -62.16
N ASN A 544 26.66 -59.84 -63.37
CA ASN A 544 25.97 -58.66 -63.90
C ASN A 544 24.58 -58.57 -63.26
N LEU A 545 24.39 -57.67 -62.28
CA LEU A 545 23.05 -57.27 -61.86
C LEU A 545 22.56 -56.14 -62.79
N ILE A 546 21.89 -56.53 -63.89
CA ILE A 546 21.13 -55.59 -64.71
C ILE A 546 19.91 -55.10 -63.92
N SER A 547 19.81 -53.78 -63.74
CA SER A 547 18.64 -53.07 -63.26
C SER A 547 17.44 -53.29 -64.19
N SER A 548 16.48 -54.13 -63.80
CA SER A 548 15.19 -54.19 -64.49
C SER A 548 14.03 -54.47 -63.52
N LEU A 549 13.61 -53.42 -62.81
CA LEU A 549 12.22 -53.25 -62.39
C LEU A 549 11.89 -51.74 -62.44
N PHE A 550 11.75 -51.25 -63.67
CA PHE A 550 10.85 -50.12 -63.96
C PHE A 550 9.48 -50.72 -64.29
N SER A 551 8.61 -50.81 -63.29
CA SER A 551 7.15 -50.68 -63.44
C SER A 551 6.50 -50.65 -62.07
N THR A 552 5.48 -49.79 -61.93
CA THR A 552 4.58 -49.58 -60.78
C THR A 552 5.16 -48.96 -59.50
N SER A 553 5.45 -47.65 -59.57
CA SER A 553 4.81 -46.62 -58.72
C SER A 553 5.61 -45.32 -58.84
N ALA A 554 4.91 -44.24 -59.18
CA ALA A 554 5.45 -42.94 -59.53
C ALA A 554 6.45 -42.38 -58.48
N PRO A 555 7.51 -41.67 -58.91
CA PRO A 555 8.19 -40.74 -58.03
C PRO A 555 7.19 -39.64 -57.64
N LEU A 556 7.14 -39.30 -56.36
CA LEU A 556 6.58 -38.04 -55.87
C LEU A 556 7.44 -36.89 -56.41
N GLN A 557 7.33 -36.64 -57.72
CA GLN A 557 7.36 -35.28 -58.22
C GLN A 557 6.12 -34.63 -57.63
N THR A 558 6.36 -33.65 -56.77
CA THR A 558 5.59 -32.42 -56.68
C THR A 558 4.24 -32.53 -57.38
N SER A 559 3.28 -33.17 -56.71
CA SER A 559 1.91 -33.11 -57.16
C SER A 559 1.56 -31.63 -57.13
N SER A 560 1.25 -31.11 -58.32
CA SER A 560 0.22 -30.12 -58.51
C SER A 560 -0.83 -30.34 -57.42
N ARG A 561 -0.85 -29.39 -56.48
CA ARG A 561 -1.96 -29.26 -55.55
C ARG A 561 -3.23 -29.31 -56.39
N SER A 562 -4.05 -30.31 -56.07
CA SER A 562 -5.43 -30.37 -56.54
C SER A 562 -6.06 -28.99 -56.39
N SER A 563 -7.07 -28.71 -57.21
CA SER A 563 -7.90 -27.50 -57.16
C SER A 563 -8.68 -27.31 -55.85
N ASN A 564 -8.20 -27.84 -54.71
CA ASN A 564 -8.74 -27.66 -53.36
C ASN A 564 -7.71 -27.63 -52.21
N ASP A 565 -6.39 -27.57 -52.45
CA ASP A 565 -5.43 -27.38 -51.33
C ASP A 565 -5.43 -25.94 -50.83
N ARG A 566 -6.27 -25.67 -49.83
CA ARG A 566 -6.36 -24.39 -49.12
C ARG A 566 -4.99 -24.00 -48.54
N SER A 567 -4.59 -22.75 -48.70
CA SER A 567 -3.44 -22.20 -47.97
C SER A 567 -3.75 -22.19 -46.47
N ILE A 568 -2.73 -22.20 -45.61
CA ILE A 568 -2.94 -22.06 -44.16
C ILE A 568 -3.75 -20.80 -43.81
N LEU A 569 -3.60 -19.73 -44.61
CA LEU A 569 -4.40 -18.51 -44.47
C LEU A 569 -5.87 -18.73 -44.85
N ASP A 570 -6.18 -19.57 -45.83
CA ASP A 570 -7.56 -19.91 -46.18
C ASP A 570 -8.20 -20.75 -45.07
N GLU A 571 -7.46 -21.70 -44.48
CA GLU A 571 -7.94 -22.48 -43.34
C GLU A 571 -8.24 -21.58 -42.13
N ILE A 572 -7.31 -20.68 -41.80
CA ILE A 572 -7.50 -19.71 -40.72
C ILE A 572 -8.71 -18.81 -41.02
N ALA A 573 -8.83 -18.31 -42.26
CA ALA A 573 -9.93 -17.45 -42.66
C ALA A 573 -11.28 -18.16 -42.50
N ASP A 574 -11.38 -19.44 -42.87
CA ASP A 574 -12.59 -20.23 -42.70
C ASP A 574 -12.96 -20.43 -41.23
N LYS A 575 -11.96 -20.67 -40.36
CA LYS A 575 -12.20 -20.77 -38.91
C LYS A 575 -12.65 -19.44 -38.30
N LEU A 576 -12.14 -18.33 -38.81
CA LEU A 576 -12.48 -16.99 -38.34
C LEU A 576 -13.79 -16.45 -38.94
N ARG A 577 -14.28 -16.98 -40.07
CA ARG A 577 -15.45 -16.47 -40.80
C ARG A 577 -16.71 -16.32 -39.94
N HIS A 578 -16.86 -17.16 -38.92
CA HIS A 578 -17.99 -17.16 -38.00
C HIS A 578 -17.65 -16.67 -36.58
N ALA A 579 -16.42 -16.25 -36.34
CA ALA A 579 -16.02 -15.68 -35.06
C ALA A 579 -16.78 -14.39 -34.80
N LYS A 580 -17.30 -14.22 -33.58
CA LYS A 580 -18.00 -13.00 -33.16
C LYS A 580 -17.12 -12.17 -32.23
N ARG A 581 -16.37 -12.84 -31.34
CA ARG A 581 -15.51 -12.21 -30.34
C ARG A 581 -14.04 -12.57 -30.56
N VAL A 582 -13.30 -11.60 -31.08
CA VAL A 582 -11.90 -11.76 -31.46
C VAL A 582 -11.05 -10.76 -30.68
N LEU A 583 -10.00 -11.27 -30.03
CA LEU A 583 -9.01 -10.44 -29.35
C LEU A 583 -7.70 -10.44 -30.14
N ALA A 584 -7.27 -9.27 -30.61
CA ALA A 584 -5.94 -9.08 -31.16
C ALA A 584 -5.01 -8.58 -30.06
N ILE A 585 -3.90 -9.28 -29.82
CA ILE A 585 -2.90 -8.94 -28.81
C ILE A 585 -1.65 -8.50 -29.54
N THR A 586 -1.22 -7.25 -29.33
CA THR A 586 -0.10 -6.67 -30.08
C THR A 586 1.05 -6.27 -29.17
N GLY A 587 2.28 -6.48 -29.65
CA GLY A 587 3.50 -5.92 -29.06
C GLY A 587 4.32 -5.13 -30.08
N ALA A 588 5.54 -4.74 -29.70
CA ALA A 588 6.35 -3.80 -30.47
C ALA A 588 6.63 -4.26 -31.92
N GLY A 589 6.61 -5.57 -32.18
CA GLY A 589 6.82 -6.14 -33.51
C GLY A 589 5.75 -5.76 -34.53
N ILE A 590 4.52 -5.37 -34.12
CA ILE A 590 3.53 -4.84 -35.07
C ILE A 590 3.95 -3.49 -35.65
N SER A 591 4.72 -2.71 -34.88
CA SER A 591 5.20 -1.37 -35.23
C SER A 591 6.57 -1.39 -35.93
N ALA A 592 7.19 -2.57 -36.11
CA ALA A 592 8.48 -2.70 -36.78
C ALA A 592 8.47 -2.15 -38.21
N ASP A 593 7.42 -2.48 -38.98
CA ASP A 593 7.24 -1.98 -40.36
C ASP A 593 6.81 -0.50 -40.41
N SER A 594 6.55 0.13 -39.26
CA SER A 594 6.41 1.59 -39.13
C SER A 594 7.74 2.30 -38.87
N GLY A 595 8.86 1.57 -38.93
CA GLY A 595 10.19 2.07 -38.64
C GLY A 595 10.53 2.14 -37.15
N LEU A 596 9.67 1.59 -36.28
CA LEU A 596 9.94 1.56 -34.85
C LEU A 596 10.77 0.33 -34.46
N PRO A 597 11.89 0.52 -33.76
CA PRO A 597 12.63 -0.61 -33.21
C PRO A 597 11.80 -1.36 -32.17
N THR A 598 12.04 -2.66 -32.05
CA THR A 598 11.40 -3.49 -31.03
C THR A 598 11.98 -3.19 -29.64
N TYR A 599 11.33 -3.63 -28.57
CA TYR A 599 11.91 -3.50 -27.22
C TYR A 599 13.05 -4.50 -27.00
N ARG A 600 12.82 -5.77 -27.37
CA ARG A 600 13.78 -6.90 -27.40
C ARG A 600 13.70 -7.61 -28.76
N GLY A 601 14.79 -8.25 -29.19
CA GLY A 601 14.84 -9.04 -30.43
C GLY A 601 15.59 -8.36 -31.59
N ILE A 602 15.36 -8.84 -32.82
CA ILE A 602 16.03 -8.33 -34.02
C ILE A 602 15.68 -6.85 -34.21
N GLY A 603 16.69 -5.98 -34.22
CA GLY A 603 16.53 -4.53 -34.37
C GLY A 603 15.97 -3.81 -33.14
N GLY A 604 16.02 -4.44 -31.95
CA GLY A 604 15.51 -3.82 -30.72
C GLY A 604 16.36 -2.66 -30.20
N LEU A 605 15.74 -1.67 -29.56
CA LEU A 605 16.41 -0.53 -28.90
C LEU A 605 17.40 -1.00 -27.82
N TYR A 606 17.11 -2.14 -27.19
CA TYR A 606 17.88 -2.70 -26.10
C TYR A 606 18.09 -4.20 -26.33
N SER A 607 19.29 -4.68 -26.01
CA SER A 607 19.63 -6.10 -26.09
C SER A 607 19.66 -6.70 -24.69
N ASP A 608 19.17 -7.92 -24.54
CA ASP A 608 19.21 -8.63 -23.26
C ASP A 608 20.65 -8.69 -22.72
N GLY A 609 20.84 -8.18 -21.49
CA GLY A 609 22.13 -8.19 -20.80
C GLY A 609 23.11 -7.07 -21.16
N LYS A 610 22.72 -6.05 -21.95
CA LYS A 610 23.52 -4.85 -22.17
C LYS A 610 23.09 -3.70 -21.27
N GLU A 611 24.06 -3.04 -20.65
CA GLU A 611 23.85 -1.80 -19.90
C GLU A 611 23.55 -0.64 -20.85
N THR A 612 22.75 0.30 -20.36
CA THR A 612 22.52 1.58 -21.02
C THR A 612 23.74 2.49 -20.86
N ASP A 613 23.76 3.64 -21.56
CA ASP A 613 24.82 4.65 -21.42
C ASP A 613 25.06 5.14 -19.98
N ASP A 614 24.08 4.94 -19.08
CA ASP A 614 24.18 5.30 -17.66
C ASP A 614 24.60 4.11 -16.76
N GLY A 615 25.10 3.02 -17.34
CA GLY A 615 25.69 1.88 -16.61
C GLY A 615 24.68 1.03 -15.84
N MET A 616 23.44 0.93 -16.33
CA MET A 616 22.37 0.16 -15.70
C MET A 616 21.52 -0.60 -16.72
N ALA A 617 20.82 -1.64 -16.29
CA ALA A 617 19.84 -2.33 -17.14
C ALA A 617 18.70 -1.38 -17.54
N ILE A 618 18.18 -1.51 -18.76
CA ILE A 618 17.11 -0.64 -19.25
C ILE A 618 15.82 -0.82 -18.43
N GLU A 619 15.54 -2.02 -17.94
CA GLU A 619 14.40 -2.30 -17.05
C GLU A 619 14.51 -1.53 -15.73
N TYR A 620 15.74 -1.35 -15.23
CA TYR A 620 15.99 -0.54 -14.06
C TYR A 620 15.86 0.96 -14.37
N ALA A 621 16.40 1.42 -15.51
CA ALA A 621 16.29 2.82 -15.94
C ALA A 621 14.83 3.25 -16.17
N LEU A 622 14.00 2.36 -16.73
CA LEU A 622 12.57 2.54 -16.97
C LEU A 622 11.71 1.93 -15.83
N SER A 623 12.12 2.10 -14.57
CA SER A 623 11.37 1.61 -13.41
C SER A 623 10.69 2.73 -12.62
N GLY A 624 9.60 2.39 -11.91
CA GLY A 624 8.95 3.31 -10.96
C GLY A 624 9.87 3.74 -9.80
N GLN A 625 10.87 2.92 -9.48
CA GLN A 625 11.92 3.29 -8.52
C GLN A 625 12.81 4.40 -9.09
N THR A 626 13.35 4.24 -10.30
CA THR A 626 14.21 5.24 -10.95
C THR A 626 13.45 6.53 -11.23
N MET A 627 12.18 6.46 -11.63
CA MET A 627 11.35 7.67 -11.78
C MET A 627 11.22 8.48 -10.46
N ARG A 628 11.28 7.82 -9.30
CA ARG A 628 11.23 8.50 -7.99
C ARG A 628 12.60 9.01 -7.54
N SER A 629 13.65 8.22 -7.70
CA SER A 629 14.99 8.53 -7.17
C SER A 629 15.87 9.32 -8.15
N ARG A 630 15.75 9.05 -9.46
CA ARG A 630 16.54 9.62 -10.55
C ARG A 630 15.63 9.93 -11.76
N PRO A 631 14.66 10.85 -11.60
CA PRO A 631 13.71 11.18 -12.68
C PRO A 631 14.41 11.70 -13.92
N ASP A 632 15.61 12.29 -13.80
CA ASP A 632 16.46 12.71 -14.90
C ASP A 632 16.84 11.54 -15.84
N ILE A 633 17.27 10.41 -15.26
CA ILE A 633 17.65 9.20 -16.02
C ILE A 633 16.41 8.55 -16.63
N CYS A 634 15.35 8.36 -15.83
CA CYS A 634 14.14 7.71 -16.33
C CYS A 634 13.54 8.50 -17.50
N TRP A 635 13.48 9.82 -17.37
CA TRP A 635 12.98 10.69 -18.43
C TRP A 635 13.89 10.75 -19.66
N LYS A 636 15.21 10.61 -19.53
CA LYS A 636 16.13 10.50 -20.68
C LYS A 636 15.71 9.36 -21.61
N TYR A 637 15.47 8.17 -21.06
CA TYR A 637 15.09 7.00 -21.86
C TYR A 637 13.65 7.06 -22.37
N ILE A 638 12.71 7.58 -21.57
CA ILE A 638 11.35 7.86 -22.02
C ILE A 638 11.35 8.82 -23.23
N HIS A 639 12.16 9.88 -23.17
CA HIS A 639 12.30 10.82 -24.28
C HIS A 639 12.93 10.20 -25.52
N GLN A 640 13.92 9.31 -25.37
CA GLN A 640 14.48 8.57 -26.50
C GLN A 640 13.42 7.71 -27.20
N ILE A 641 12.58 7.01 -26.43
CA ILE A 641 11.47 6.21 -26.96
C ILE A 641 10.46 7.09 -27.69
N GLU A 642 10.02 8.19 -27.06
CA GLU A 642 9.08 9.11 -27.71
C GLU A 642 9.66 9.73 -28.97
N SER A 643 10.93 10.14 -28.95
CA SER A 643 11.63 10.69 -30.11
C SER A 643 11.66 9.72 -31.28
N ALA A 644 11.84 8.42 -31.02
CA ALA A 644 11.74 7.39 -32.05
C ALA A 644 10.31 7.26 -32.60
N CYS A 645 9.28 7.50 -31.79
CA CYS A 645 7.87 7.42 -32.18
C CYS A 645 7.40 8.57 -33.09
N ARG A 646 8.01 9.76 -33.01
CA ARG A 646 7.48 11.00 -33.67
C ARG A 646 7.26 10.88 -35.17
N ALA A 647 8.16 10.22 -35.89
CA ALA A 647 8.11 10.11 -37.35
C ALA A 647 7.33 8.87 -37.84
N ALA A 648 6.97 7.96 -36.94
CA ALA A 648 6.32 6.72 -37.31
C ALA A 648 4.86 6.96 -37.70
N LYS A 649 4.40 6.22 -38.70
CA LYS A 649 3.01 6.20 -39.17
C LYS A 649 2.45 4.79 -39.05
N PRO A 650 1.13 4.63 -38.87
CA PRO A 650 0.51 3.32 -38.97
C PRO A 650 0.91 2.60 -40.25
N ASN A 651 1.15 1.31 -40.16
CA ASN A 651 1.42 0.44 -41.31
C ASN A 651 0.20 -0.42 -41.64
N ALA A 652 0.30 -1.23 -42.70
CA ALA A 652 -0.79 -2.07 -43.18
C ALA A 652 -1.37 -3.04 -42.13
N ALA A 653 -0.59 -3.47 -41.13
CA ALA A 653 -1.12 -4.29 -40.03
C ALA A 653 -2.09 -3.50 -39.15
N HIS A 654 -1.73 -2.26 -38.79
CA HIS A 654 -2.59 -1.40 -37.97
C HIS A 654 -3.89 -1.09 -38.70
N GLU A 655 -3.81 -0.69 -39.97
CA GLU A 655 -4.97 -0.41 -40.82
C GLU A 655 -5.87 -1.64 -40.97
N THR A 656 -5.29 -2.83 -41.06
CA THR A 656 -6.06 -4.07 -41.14
C THR A 656 -6.82 -4.36 -39.84
N LEU A 657 -6.24 -4.09 -38.67
CA LEU A 657 -6.95 -4.27 -37.41
C LEU A 657 -8.15 -3.31 -37.25
N VAL A 658 -8.07 -2.12 -37.84
CA VAL A 658 -9.22 -1.21 -37.96
C VAL A 658 -10.30 -1.81 -38.85
N ALA A 659 -9.93 -2.43 -39.97
CA ALA A 659 -10.87 -3.14 -40.83
C ALA A 659 -11.52 -4.34 -40.11
N CYS A 660 -10.76 -5.07 -39.28
CA CYS A 660 -11.27 -6.14 -38.43
C CYS A 660 -12.34 -5.67 -37.43
N GLU A 661 -12.22 -4.46 -36.87
CA GLU A 661 -13.26 -3.88 -36.00
C GLU A 661 -14.63 -3.76 -36.69
N SER A 662 -14.64 -3.57 -38.01
CA SER A 662 -15.88 -3.52 -38.79
C SER A 662 -16.38 -4.92 -39.19
N LYS A 663 -15.50 -5.92 -39.24
CA LYS A 663 -15.83 -7.30 -39.63
C LYS A 663 -16.40 -8.11 -38.47
N PHE A 664 -15.80 -7.98 -37.29
CA PHE A 664 -16.17 -8.78 -36.12
C PHE A 664 -17.05 -7.98 -35.15
N PRO A 665 -18.25 -8.45 -34.77
CA PRO A 665 -19.16 -7.73 -33.86
C PRO A 665 -18.54 -7.31 -32.53
N HIS A 666 -17.61 -8.12 -32.01
CA HIS A 666 -16.88 -7.85 -30.78
C HIS A 666 -15.38 -8.02 -31.04
N PHE A 667 -14.76 -6.97 -31.58
CA PHE A 667 -13.30 -6.91 -31.73
C PHE A 667 -12.68 -5.99 -30.69
N ALA A 668 -11.55 -6.40 -30.13
CA ALA A 668 -10.72 -5.54 -29.29
C ALA A 668 -9.24 -5.75 -29.59
N VAL A 669 -8.47 -4.66 -29.47
CA VAL A 669 -7.01 -4.68 -29.54
C VAL A 669 -6.45 -4.49 -28.14
N LEU A 670 -5.81 -5.52 -27.59
CA LEU A 670 -4.97 -5.44 -26.40
C LEU A 670 -3.54 -5.12 -26.83
N THR A 671 -3.05 -3.92 -26.53
CA THR A 671 -1.71 -3.50 -26.95
C THR A 671 -0.80 -3.26 -25.75
N GLN A 672 0.43 -3.76 -25.85
CA GLN A 672 1.56 -3.41 -24.99
C GLN A 672 2.24 -2.11 -25.43
N ASN A 673 1.99 -1.66 -26.66
CA ASN A 673 2.68 -0.52 -27.23
C ASN A 673 2.14 0.79 -26.65
N ILE A 674 3.06 1.68 -26.31
CA ILE A 674 2.79 3.04 -25.83
C ILE A 674 2.88 4.10 -26.94
N ASP A 675 3.14 3.67 -28.19
CA ASP A 675 3.46 4.49 -29.36
C ASP A 675 2.28 5.30 -29.93
N GLY A 676 1.05 4.92 -29.58
CA GLY A 676 -0.18 5.56 -30.05
C GLY A 676 -0.59 5.21 -31.50
N LEU A 677 0.16 4.37 -32.23
CA LEU A 677 -0.09 4.12 -33.65
C LEU A 677 -1.44 3.47 -33.94
N HIS A 678 -1.95 2.63 -33.04
CA HIS A 678 -3.32 2.09 -33.17
C HIS A 678 -4.39 3.18 -33.13
N ARG A 679 -4.23 4.19 -32.26
CA ARG A 679 -5.16 5.33 -32.19
C ARG A 679 -5.08 6.16 -33.46
N VAL A 680 -3.87 6.41 -33.96
CA VAL A 680 -3.65 7.16 -35.21
C VAL A 680 -4.24 6.39 -36.41
N ALA A 681 -4.16 5.07 -36.42
CA ALA A 681 -4.77 4.23 -37.45
C ALA A 681 -6.31 4.29 -37.44
N GLY A 682 -6.90 4.53 -36.26
CA GLY A 682 -8.35 4.67 -36.06
C GLY A 682 -9.01 3.54 -35.28
N SER A 683 -8.24 2.66 -34.61
CA SER A 683 -8.80 1.61 -33.75
C SER A 683 -9.58 2.23 -32.59
N LYS A 684 -10.79 1.74 -32.33
CA LYS A 684 -11.71 2.29 -31.32
C LYS A 684 -11.73 1.47 -30.04
N ASN A 685 -11.67 0.15 -30.14
CA ASN A 685 -11.76 -0.76 -29.00
C ASN A 685 -10.36 -1.15 -28.50
N LEU A 686 -9.64 -0.15 -27.97
CA LEU A 686 -8.26 -0.29 -27.53
C LEU A 686 -8.14 -0.50 -26.02
N ILE A 687 -7.35 -1.49 -25.64
CA ILE A 687 -6.90 -1.75 -24.27
C ILE A 687 -5.38 -1.50 -24.24
N GLU A 688 -4.99 -0.27 -23.91
CA GLU A 688 -3.59 0.15 -23.77
C GLU A 688 -3.04 -0.28 -22.41
N ILE A 689 -2.61 -1.52 -22.29
CA ILE A 689 -2.29 -2.14 -20.99
C ILE A 689 -1.04 -1.56 -20.33
N HIS A 690 -0.14 -0.96 -21.13
CA HIS A 690 1.05 -0.24 -20.67
C HIS A 690 0.90 1.28 -20.73
N GLY A 691 -0.32 1.76 -21.01
CA GLY A 691 -0.62 3.18 -21.10
C GLY A 691 -0.20 3.83 -22.42
N ASN A 692 -0.06 5.15 -22.40
CA ASN A 692 0.13 5.96 -23.61
C ASN A 692 1.14 7.07 -23.36
N ILE A 693 2.15 7.19 -24.23
CA ILE A 693 3.26 8.13 -24.04
C ILE A 693 2.86 9.61 -24.20
N GLN A 694 1.77 9.90 -24.93
CA GLN A 694 1.24 11.25 -25.17
C GLN A 694 0.37 11.77 -24.02
N GLN A 695 -0.03 10.88 -23.09
CA GLN A 695 -0.80 11.25 -21.90
C GLN A 695 0.14 11.39 -20.71
N LEU A 696 0.20 12.56 -20.10
CA LEU A 696 1.03 12.88 -18.95
C LEU A 696 0.16 13.22 -17.74
N PHE A 697 0.74 13.08 -16.55
CA PHE A 697 0.10 13.52 -15.31
C PHE A 697 1.11 14.06 -14.31
N CYS A 698 0.66 14.99 -13.47
CA CYS A 698 1.42 15.44 -12.32
C CYS A 698 1.41 14.37 -11.22
N THR A 699 2.60 14.00 -10.71
CA THR A 699 2.73 12.97 -9.67
C THR A 699 2.24 13.42 -8.28
N SER A 700 1.95 14.70 -8.10
CA SER A 700 1.47 15.27 -6.83
C SER A 700 -0.02 15.61 -6.89
N CYS A 701 -0.42 16.55 -7.74
CA CYS A 701 -1.81 17.03 -7.81
C CYS A 701 -2.70 16.24 -8.77
N GLY A 702 -2.15 15.25 -9.49
CA GLY A 702 -2.90 14.40 -10.41
C GLY A 702 -3.37 15.08 -11.71
N HIS A 703 -2.97 16.33 -11.97
CA HIS A 703 -3.41 17.06 -13.16
C HIS A 703 -2.96 16.37 -14.45
N ASP A 704 -3.93 16.02 -15.31
CA ASP A 704 -3.71 15.47 -16.64
C ASP A 704 -3.22 16.51 -17.64
N ILE A 705 -2.27 16.10 -18.47
CA ILE A 705 -1.64 16.89 -19.52
C ILE A 705 -1.59 16.04 -20.78
N TYR A 706 -2.04 16.56 -21.92
CA TYR A 706 -1.96 15.88 -23.20
C TYR A 706 -0.97 16.60 -24.10
N VAL A 707 -0.04 15.88 -24.70
CA VAL A 707 0.98 16.44 -25.61
C VAL A 707 1.03 15.63 -26.90
N ASN A 708 1.24 16.30 -28.03
CA ASN A 708 1.39 15.63 -29.32
C ASN A 708 2.80 15.02 -29.48
N SER A 709 3.81 15.70 -28.94
CA SER A 709 5.21 15.25 -28.87
C SER A 709 5.91 15.89 -27.68
N PHE A 710 7.11 15.39 -27.35
CA PHE A 710 7.98 16.00 -26.34
C PHE A 710 8.95 17.04 -26.91
N GLU A 711 8.77 17.44 -28.18
CA GLU A 711 9.66 18.37 -28.84
C GLU A 711 9.65 19.75 -28.15
N GLY A 712 10.83 20.27 -27.85
CA GLY A 712 10.98 21.55 -27.14
C GLY A 712 10.58 21.52 -25.67
N MET A 713 10.18 20.37 -25.11
CA MET A 713 9.89 20.25 -23.68
C MET A 713 11.18 20.25 -22.86
N LYS A 714 11.16 20.94 -21.70
CA LYS A 714 12.20 20.79 -20.70
C LYS A 714 12.02 19.47 -19.96
N ILE A 715 13.07 18.65 -19.92
CA ILE A 715 13.03 17.31 -19.35
C ILE A 715 13.95 17.24 -18.13
N PRO A 716 13.48 16.74 -16.96
CA PRO A 716 12.11 16.33 -16.68
C PRO A 716 11.14 17.53 -16.56
N PRO A 717 9.90 17.43 -17.08
CA PRO A 717 8.93 18.51 -17.03
C PRO A 717 8.37 18.73 -15.62
N LYS A 718 8.09 20.00 -15.30
CA LYS A 718 7.43 20.42 -14.07
C LYS A 718 5.97 20.78 -14.33
N CYS A 719 5.12 20.51 -13.36
CA CYS A 719 3.70 20.82 -13.43
C CYS A 719 3.47 22.33 -13.36
N GLN A 720 2.73 22.88 -14.33
CA GLN A 720 2.37 24.30 -14.36
C GLN A 720 1.44 24.72 -13.20
N ARG A 721 0.77 23.76 -12.53
CA ARG A 721 -0.14 24.04 -11.41
C ARG A 721 0.53 24.06 -10.03
N CYS A 722 1.43 23.12 -9.76
CA CYS A 722 2.01 22.94 -8.42
C CYS A 722 3.53 22.81 -8.40
N GLY A 723 4.20 22.90 -9.56
CA GLY A 723 5.66 22.81 -9.68
C GLY A 723 6.26 21.40 -9.51
N SER A 724 5.46 20.39 -9.15
CA SER A 724 5.92 19.01 -8.97
C SER A 724 6.24 18.31 -10.29
N LEU A 725 6.90 17.15 -10.22
CA LEU A 725 7.27 16.35 -11.39
C LEU A 725 6.04 15.93 -12.20
N VAL A 726 6.14 16.04 -13.51
CA VAL A 726 5.20 15.43 -14.46
C VAL A 726 5.86 14.19 -15.05
N ARG A 727 5.06 13.16 -15.33
CA ARG A 727 5.49 11.94 -16.03
C ARG A 727 4.42 11.44 -16.99
N PRO A 728 4.78 10.66 -18.03
CA PRO A 728 3.78 10.01 -18.87
C PRO A 728 3.03 8.92 -18.09
N ARG A 729 1.77 8.70 -18.48
CA ARG A 729 0.87 7.62 -18.06
C ARG A 729 1.26 6.34 -18.81
N VAL A 730 2.51 5.95 -18.64
CA VAL A 730 3.06 4.67 -19.10
C VAL A 730 3.43 3.85 -17.86
N VAL A 731 3.21 2.55 -17.93
CA VAL A 731 3.57 1.62 -16.86
C VAL A 731 5.08 1.40 -16.92
N LEU A 732 5.79 1.80 -15.86
CA LEU A 732 7.21 1.50 -15.71
C LEU A 732 7.41 0.15 -15.03
N PHE A 733 8.60 -0.44 -15.17
CA PHE A 733 8.92 -1.69 -14.49
C PHE A 733 8.77 -1.54 -12.97
N GLY A 734 8.16 -2.55 -12.35
CA GLY A 734 7.82 -2.55 -10.92
C GLY A 734 6.54 -1.76 -10.56
N GLU A 735 5.82 -1.21 -11.53
CA GLU A 735 4.52 -0.56 -11.31
C GLU A 735 3.35 -1.50 -11.64
N MET A 736 2.20 -1.25 -11.01
CA MET A 736 0.96 -1.97 -11.31
C MET A 736 0.40 -1.55 -12.68
N LEU A 737 -0.21 -2.50 -13.39
CA LEU A 737 -0.96 -2.22 -14.61
C LEU A 737 -2.19 -1.34 -14.32
N PRO A 738 -2.68 -0.56 -15.30
CA PRO A 738 -3.85 0.29 -15.11
C PRO A 738 -5.08 -0.58 -14.81
N ILE A 739 -5.69 -0.37 -13.64
CA ILE A 739 -6.85 -1.14 -13.16
C ILE A 739 -7.98 -1.14 -14.20
N GLN A 740 -8.22 0.00 -14.85
CA GLN A 740 -9.29 0.13 -15.84
C GLN A 740 -9.01 -0.70 -17.10
N ALA A 741 -7.77 -0.76 -17.58
CA ALA A 741 -7.40 -1.57 -18.74
C ALA A 741 -7.49 -3.06 -18.42
N MET A 742 -7.04 -3.49 -17.23
CA MET A 742 -7.20 -4.87 -16.75
C MET A 742 -8.68 -5.26 -16.60
N LYS A 743 -9.50 -4.35 -16.07
CA LYS A 743 -10.96 -4.56 -15.95
C LYS A 743 -11.61 -4.73 -17.32
N GLN A 744 -11.28 -3.87 -18.28
CA GLN A 744 -11.78 -3.99 -19.66
C GLN A 744 -11.38 -5.32 -20.30
N LEU A 745 -10.12 -5.73 -20.13
CA LEU A 745 -9.64 -7.02 -20.63
C LEU A 745 -10.41 -8.20 -20.02
N HIS A 746 -10.55 -8.22 -18.69
CA HIS A 746 -11.28 -9.27 -18.00
C HIS A 746 -12.76 -9.30 -18.39
N GLU A 747 -13.43 -8.15 -18.48
CA GLU A 747 -14.83 -8.05 -18.92
C GLU A 747 -15.00 -8.57 -20.35
N PHE A 748 -14.07 -8.23 -21.26
CA PHE A 748 -14.10 -8.73 -22.63
C PHE A 748 -13.91 -10.25 -22.70
N MET A 749 -12.94 -10.79 -21.96
CA MET A 749 -12.62 -12.22 -21.92
C MET A 749 -13.71 -13.05 -21.22
N SER A 750 -14.35 -12.52 -20.19
CA SER A 750 -15.37 -13.24 -19.39
C SER A 750 -16.58 -13.71 -20.21
N LYS A 751 -16.81 -13.10 -21.38
CA LYS A 751 -17.88 -13.44 -22.30
C LYS A 751 -17.50 -14.57 -23.28
N GLY A 752 -16.30 -15.14 -23.13
CA GLY A 752 -15.73 -16.18 -24.01
C GLY A 752 -15.14 -15.61 -25.29
N LEU A 753 -14.03 -16.17 -25.76
CA LEU A 753 -13.37 -15.76 -27.01
C LEU A 753 -13.59 -16.84 -28.08
N ASP A 754 -13.92 -16.41 -29.29
CA ASP A 754 -13.98 -17.31 -30.45
C ASP A 754 -12.60 -17.42 -31.13
N ALA A 755 -11.81 -16.35 -31.05
CA ALA A 755 -10.44 -16.33 -31.53
C ALA A 755 -9.53 -15.36 -30.78
N VAL A 756 -8.23 -15.68 -30.74
CA VAL A 756 -7.15 -14.82 -30.26
C VAL A 756 -6.01 -14.80 -31.26
N ILE A 757 -5.54 -13.60 -31.59
CA ILE A 757 -4.43 -13.38 -32.53
C ILE A 757 -3.30 -12.67 -31.78
N SER A 758 -2.20 -13.36 -31.52
CA SER A 758 -0.98 -12.79 -30.93
C SER A 758 -0.05 -12.29 -32.04
N ILE A 759 0.26 -11.00 -32.02
CA ILE A 759 0.90 -10.29 -33.15
C ILE A 759 2.13 -9.54 -32.66
N GLY A 760 3.31 -9.93 -33.16
CA GLY A 760 4.56 -9.17 -32.95
C GLY A 760 4.93 -8.96 -31.48
N THR A 761 4.68 -9.94 -30.62
CA THR A 761 5.06 -9.91 -29.20
C THR A 761 5.77 -11.20 -28.80
N THR A 762 6.74 -11.11 -27.89
CA THR A 762 7.42 -12.27 -27.29
C THR A 762 6.55 -13.00 -26.27
N SER A 763 5.41 -12.42 -25.87
CA SER A 763 4.43 -12.99 -24.93
C SER A 763 5.00 -13.39 -23.56
N VAL A 764 6.10 -12.77 -23.13
CA VAL A 764 6.80 -13.10 -21.87
C VAL A 764 5.95 -12.83 -20.62
N PHE A 765 5.04 -11.86 -20.68
CA PHE A 765 4.26 -11.47 -19.52
C PHE A 765 2.95 -12.29 -19.39
N PRO A 766 2.58 -12.77 -18.18
CA PRO A 766 1.39 -13.60 -17.98
C PRO A 766 0.07 -12.95 -18.42
N TYR A 767 -0.08 -11.63 -18.29
CA TYR A 767 -1.28 -10.92 -18.74
C TYR A 767 -1.39 -10.79 -20.27
N ILE A 768 -0.34 -11.14 -21.00
CA ILE A 768 -0.29 -11.19 -22.48
C ILE A 768 -0.43 -12.64 -22.97
N ALA A 769 0.30 -13.59 -22.35
CA ALA A 769 0.18 -15.01 -22.69
C ALA A 769 -1.13 -15.64 -22.20
N GLY A 770 -1.64 -15.21 -21.04
CA GLY A 770 -2.81 -15.75 -20.38
C GLY A 770 -4.06 -15.80 -21.26
N PRO A 771 -4.44 -14.71 -21.98
CA PRO A 771 -5.55 -14.75 -22.92
C PRO A 771 -5.38 -15.76 -24.06
N VAL A 772 -4.15 -15.96 -24.56
CA VAL A 772 -3.85 -16.95 -25.61
C VAL A 772 -4.00 -18.38 -25.08
N VAL A 773 -3.43 -18.65 -23.91
CA VAL A 773 -3.54 -19.97 -23.24
C VAL A 773 -4.99 -20.29 -22.88
N ASN A 774 -5.74 -19.30 -22.38
CA ASN A 774 -7.15 -19.47 -22.05
C ASN A 774 -7.99 -19.79 -23.30
N ALA A 775 -7.75 -19.09 -24.41
CA ALA A 775 -8.40 -19.38 -25.69
C ALA A 775 -8.07 -20.79 -26.20
N ALA A 776 -6.80 -21.21 -26.13
CA ALA A 776 -6.38 -22.55 -26.53
C ALA A 776 -7.08 -23.64 -25.70
N ARG A 777 -7.14 -23.48 -24.37
CA ARG A 777 -7.84 -24.41 -23.46
C ARG A 777 -9.34 -24.52 -23.74
N ASN A 778 -9.95 -23.44 -24.20
CA ASN A 778 -11.37 -23.39 -24.55
C ASN A 778 -11.65 -23.76 -26.02
N ASN A 779 -10.67 -24.35 -26.73
CA ASN A 779 -10.76 -24.72 -28.15
C ASN A 779 -11.11 -23.56 -29.10
N ALA A 780 -10.84 -22.31 -28.68
CA ALA A 780 -10.95 -21.15 -29.56
C ALA A 780 -9.81 -21.13 -30.58
N VAL A 781 -9.98 -20.36 -31.67
CA VAL A 781 -8.96 -20.25 -32.72
C VAL A 781 -7.79 -19.41 -32.20
N THR A 782 -6.62 -20.01 -32.06
CA THR A 782 -5.40 -19.32 -31.59
C THR A 782 -4.36 -19.20 -32.70
N ILE A 783 -3.95 -17.97 -32.97
CA ILE A 783 -3.04 -17.64 -34.08
C ILE A 783 -1.88 -16.81 -33.53
N GLU A 784 -0.65 -17.19 -33.84
CA GLU A 784 0.56 -16.40 -33.63
C GLU A 784 1.07 -15.87 -34.97
N ILE A 785 1.33 -14.56 -35.03
CA ILE A 785 1.97 -13.89 -36.16
C ILE A 785 3.25 -13.24 -35.62
N ASN A 786 4.37 -13.94 -35.78
CA ASN A 786 5.68 -13.48 -35.30
C ASN A 786 6.80 -14.15 -36.11
N PRO A 787 7.81 -13.41 -36.63
CA PRO A 787 8.96 -14.02 -37.31
C PRO A 787 9.76 -15.01 -36.44
N GLY A 788 9.81 -14.78 -35.12
CA GLY A 788 10.51 -15.64 -34.15
C GLY A 788 9.55 -16.50 -33.31
N GLU A 789 10.13 -17.43 -32.54
CA GLU A 789 9.38 -18.19 -31.53
C GLU A 789 9.14 -17.35 -30.27
N THR A 790 8.06 -17.66 -29.54
CA THR A 790 7.59 -16.89 -28.37
C THR A 790 7.09 -17.84 -27.28
N GLU A 791 6.79 -17.31 -26.08
CA GLU A 791 6.25 -18.12 -24.97
C GLU A 791 4.91 -18.82 -25.29
N VAL A 792 4.17 -18.36 -26.31
CA VAL A 792 2.88 -18.95 -26.69
C VAL A 792 2.97 -19.85 -27.92
N SER A 793 4.15 -19.98 -28.53
CA SER A 793 4.37 -20.74 -29.76
C SER A 793 3.88 -22.19 -29.65
N ASP A 794 4.08 -22.86 -28.51
CA ASP A 794 3.71 -24.27 -28.34
C ASP A 794 2.23 -24.49 -28.00
N VAL A 795 1.49 -23.42 -27.69
CA VAL A 795 0.07 -23.50 -27.30
C VAL A 795 -0.89 -22.98 -28.37
N VAL A 796 -0.41 -22.21 -29.35
CA VAL A 796 -1.25 -21.73 -30.44
C VAL A 796 -1.49 -22.82 -31.49
N ARG A 797 -2.67 -22.78 -32.11
CA ARG A 797 -3.04 -23.73 -33.16
C ARG A 797 -2.36 -23.41 -34.49
N TYR A 798 -2.23 -22.13 -34.82
CA TYR A 798 -1.63 -21.66 -36.06
C TYR A 798 -0.45 -20.75 -35.78
N ARG A 799 0.72 -21.07 -36.36
CA ARG A 799 1.95 -20.28 -36.26
C ARG A 799 2.32 -19.73 -37.62
N LEU A 800 2.33 -18.42 -37.77
CA LEU A 800 2.67 -17.71 -38.99
C LEU A 800 3.99 -16.96 -38.76
N ARG A 801 5.09 -17.59 -39.21
CA ARG A 801 6.47 -17.09 -39.06
C ARG A 801 6.81 -15.99 -40.06
N GLU A 802 6.11 -14.86 -39.97
CA GLU A 802 6.22 -13.75 -40.91
C GLU A 802 5.79 -12.42 -40.23
N ARG A 803 6.14 -11.29 -40.86
CA ARG A 803 5.77 -9.94 -40.42
C ARG A 803 4.27 -9.70 -40.50
N ALA A 804 3.75 -8.98 -39.51
CA ALA A 804 2.33 -8.67 -39.39
C ALA A 804 1.79 -7.85 -40.57
N ALA A 805 2.58 -6.92 -41.12
CA ALA A 805 2.15 -6.08 -42.24
C ALA A 805 1.98 -6.84 -43.56
N ILE A 806 2.52 -8.07 -43.65
CA ILE A 806 2.31 -8.97 -44.79
C ILE A 806 1.11 -9.89 -44.51
N VAL A 807 1.11 -10.54 -43.36
CA VAL A 807 0.15 -11.60 -43.04
C VAL A 807 -1.26 -11.07 -42.83
N LEU A 808 -1.43 -9.98 -42.06
CA LEU A 808 -2.75 -9.51 -41.67
C LEU A 808 -3.59 -9.04 -42.88
N PRO A 809 -3.08 -8.19 -43.79
CA PRO A 809 -3.86 -7.79 -44.97
C PRO A 809 -4.26 -8.98 -45.83
N GLU A 810 -3.38 -9.97 -45.98
CA GLU A 810 -3.61 -11.13 -46.82
C GLU A 810 -4.63 -12.10 -46.18
N LEU A 811 -4.57 -12.28 -44.86
CA LEU A 811 -5.59 -13.01 -44.10
C LEU A 811 -6.94 -12.30 -44.17
N PHE A 812 -6.96 -10.98 -44.00
CA PHE A 812 -8.20 -10.19 -44.02
C PHE A 812 -8.89 -10.24 -45.38
N LYS A 813 -8.16 -10.17 -46.50
CA LYS A 813 -8.73 -10.36 -47.85
C LYS A 813 -9.49 -11.67 -48.02
N ARG A 814 -9.10 -12.74 -47.31
CA ARG A 814 -9.78 -14.06 -47.35
C ARG A 814 -11.00 -14.13 -46.44
N LEU A 815 -11.07 -13.25 -45.43
CA LEU A 815 -12.23 -13.10 -44.55
C LEU A 815 -13.36 -12.32 -45.23
N SER A 816 -12.99 -11.40 -46.13
CA SER A 816 -13.89 -10.50 -46.85
C SER A 816 -14.98 -11.21 -47.62
#